data_AF-A0A351H587-F1
#
_entry.id   AF-A0A351H587-F1
#
_cell.length_a   1.000
_cell.length_b   1.000
_cell.length_c   1.000
_cell.angle_alpha   90.00
_cell.angle_beta   90.00
_cell.angle_gamma   90.00
#
_symmetry.space_group_name_H-M   'P 1'
#
loop_
_entity.id
_entity.type
_entity.pdbx_description
1 polymer ?
#
loop_
_entity_poly.entity_id
_entity_poly.type
_entity_poly.pdbx_seq_one_letter_code
_entity_poly.pdbx_strand_id
1 'polypeptide(L)'
;MSEKKKFYITTAIAYTSRKPHIGNAYDIVLADMIARYKRMMGFDVFLQTGSDEHGQKIEEYANKAGITPKEYVDGVSAQIKAVWDSLNTSYNKFIRTTDEDHEKVIQKIFKKLYDKGDIYKGTYEGKYCVPCESFFTASQLVDGKCPDCGREVTDAKEEAYFLRLSKYQDRLIKYYEENPDFIKPDSRKNEMINNFLKPGLSDLCISRTSFKWGIPVPFDERHVIYVWLDALSNYITGIGYDPDGSSEQFNKLWPADLHVIGKDIVRFHTIYWPIILMALDLPLPKQVLGHPWLLVGEDKMSKSRGNVIYADDMAKRFGVDAVRYYLLSEMPFTQDGTITYESFVTKYNADLANTLGNLVNRSIAMTNKYFGGRVKKGECTEQCDSELIAAANDTVERYYALMDAYRNADACEAVMSLAKRCNKYIDETAPWALAKDENKKAYLENVLYNLLECIRLLGVMLSPVIPESAASIAKQLCSDNSELAFGAVSEFTVGEPSPLFARLDLEKVMAEIEAEKEKAAKTASAENVVTMEQIGIEDFAKIELRAAKIIACEPIAKAKKLLKLTLDDGSGKERTVASGIAKYYKPEELTGHTVIVVANLKPAKLCGVESSGMILAADCAEDDVKVLFIDNVPAGSKIR
;
A
#
# COMPACT_ATOMS: atom_id res chain seq x y z
N MET A 1 -18.63 -15.79 -34.11
CA MET A 1 -17.55 -15.53 -33.12
C MET A 1 -17.96 -16.23 -31.84
N SER A 2 -17.17 -17.16 -31.31
CA SER A 2 -17.52 -17.78 -30.02
C SER A 2 -17.54 -16.71 -28.93
N GLU A 3 -18.55 -16.71 -28.06
CA GLU A 3 -18.58 -15.79 -26.92
C GLU A 3 -17.32 -15.99 -26.06
N LYS A 4 -16.57 -14.91 -25.81
CA LYS A 4 -15.40 -14.93 -24.93
C LYS A 4 -15.86 -15.18 -23.50
N LYS A 5 -15.13 -16.02 -22.76
CA LYS A 5 -15.38 -16.22 -21.32
C LYS A 5 -15.10 -14.91 -20.58
N LYS A 6 -16.05 -14.48 -19.74
CA LYS A 6 -15.88 -13.29 -18.90
C LYS A 6 -14.85 -13.53 -17.79
N PHE A 7 -14.17 -12.48 -17.35
CA PHE A 7 -13.31 -12.48 -16.16
C PHE A 7 -13.43 -11.13 -15.44
N TYR A 8 -14.16 -11.11 -14.32
CA TYR A 8 -14.31 -9.92 -13.48
C TYR A 8 -13.29 -9.97 -12.33
N ILE A 9 -12.37 -9.02 -12.31
CA ILE A 9 -11.30 -8.90 -11.30
C ILE A 9 -11.38 -7.55 -10.61
N THR A 10 -11.11 -7.52 -9.30
CA THR A 10 -11.09 -6.27 -8.53
C THR A 10 -9.86 -6.17 -7.65
N THR A 11 -9.45 -4.94 -7.33
CA THR A 11 -8.52 -4.67 -6.21
C THR A 11 -9.31 -4.29 -4.97
N ALA A 12 -8.63 -4.20 -3.82
CA ALA A 12 -9.14 -3.35 -2.74
C ALA A 12 -9.23 -1.89 -3.23
N ILE A 13 -10.25 -1.15 -2.79
CA ILE A 13 -10.32 0.30 -3.01
C ILE A 13 -9.41 1.01 -2.01
N ALA A 14 -8.68 2.03 -2.45
CA ALA A 14 -7.66 2.69 -1.65
C ALA A 14 -8.28 3.72 -0.69
N TYR A 15 -7.94 3.63 0.60
CA TYR A 15 -8.44 4.55 1.61
C TYR A 15 -7.89 5.98 1.43
N THR A 16 -8.75 6.98 1.27
CA THR A 16 -8.35 8.37 0.95
C THR A 16 -7.82 9.18 2.12
N SER A 17 -7.06 8.54 3.01
CA SER A 17 -6.39 9.22 4.13
C SER A 17 -5.15 10.02 3.73
N ARG A 18 -4.50 9.65 2.61
CA ARG A 18 -3.27 10.27 2.09
C ARG A 18 -2.85 9.63 0.76
N LYS A 19 -1.90 10.26 0.06
CA LYS A 19 -1.25 9.72 -1.15
C LYS A 19 -0.76 8.27 -0.90
N PRO A 20 -1.09 7.31 -1.78
CA PRO A 20 -0.68 5.91 -1.65
C PRO A 20 0.82 5.75 -1.85
N HIS A 21 1.46 4.91 -1.03
CA HIS A 21 2.87 4.53 -1.19
C HIS A 21 3.01 3.28 -2.08
N ILE A 22 4.24 2.86 -2.38
CA ILE A 22 4.52 1.74 -3.29
C ILE A 22 3.87 0.42 -2.85
N GLY A 23 3.77 0.17 -1.54
CA GLY A 23 3.03 -0.99 -1.02
C GLY A 23 1.52 -0.99 -1.34
N ASN A 24 0.88 0.18 -1.45
CA ASN A 24 -0.51 0.25 -1.90
C ASN A 24 -0.62 0.02 -3.42
N ALA A 25 0.36 0.54 -4.17
CA ALA A 25 0.41 0.41 -5.61
C ALA A 25 0.63 -1.04 -6.08
N TYR A 26 1.20 -1.90 -5.25
CA TYR A 26 1.38 -3.31 -5.57
C TYR A 26 0.06 -4.02 -5.90
N ASP A 27 -1.02 -3.71 -5.17
CA ASP A 27 -2.33 -4.36 -5.36
C ASP A 27 -2.85 -4.16 -6.79
N ILE A 28 -2.86 -2.91 -7.29
CA ILE A 28 -3.30 -2.61 -8.65
C ILE A 28 -2.34 -3.13 -9.73
N VAL A 29 -1.02 -3.12 -9.48
CA VAL A 29 -0.04 -3.66 -10.44
C VAL A 29 -0.20 -5.17 -10.59
N LEU A 30 -0.43 -5.88 -9.47
CA LEU A 30 -0.71 -7.32 -9.48
C LEU A 30 -2.02 -7.63 -10.21
N ALA A 31 -3.11 -6.95 -9.86
CA ALA A 31 -4.40 -7.15 -10.52
C ALA A 31 -4.35 -6.81 -12.02
N ASP A 32 -3.63 -5.75 -12.41
CA ASP A 32 -3.43 -5.38 -13.80
C ASP A 32 -2.62 -6.42 -14.58
N MET A 33 -1.57 -6.98 -13.97
CA MET A 33 -0.82 -8.09 -14.58
C MET A 33 -1.71 -9.32 -14.81
N ILE A 34 -2.54 -9.69 -13.81
CA ILE A 34 -3.50 -10.81 -13.95
C ILE A 34 -4.50 -10.49 -15.07
N ALA A 35 -5.04 -9.27 -15.09
CA ALA A 35 -5.98 -8.83 -16.12
C ALA A 35 -5.38 -8.90 -17.52
N ARG A 36 -4.14 -8.41 -17.71
CA ARG A 36 -3.42 -8.49 -18.99
C ARG A 36 -3.15 -9.93 -19.42
N TYR A 37 -2.73 -10.80 -18.49
CA TYR A 37 -2.55 -12.22 -18.77
C TYR A 37 -3.88 -12.90 -19.18
N LYS A 38 -4.99 -12.65 -18.48
CA LYS A 38 -6.29 -13.21 -18.88
C LYS A 38 -6.79 -12.66 -20.21
N ARG A 39 -6.53 -11.39 -20.55
CA ARG A 39 -6.79 -10.84 -21.90
C ARG A 39 -5.95 -11.55 -22.96
N MET A 40 -4.67 -11.80 -22.69
CA MET A 40 -3.78 -12.57 -23.56
C MET A 40 -4.32 -13.99 -23.80
N MET A 41 -4.97 -14.59 -22.79
CA MET A 41 -5.65 -15.90 -22.87
C MET A 41 -7.05 -15.84 -23.51
N GLY A 42 -7.46 -14.69 -24.06
CA GLY A 42 -8.71 -14.55 -24.80
C GLY A 42 -9.97 -14.29 -23.96
N PHE A 43 -9.83 -13.99 -22.65
CA PHE A 43 -10.97 -13.62 -21.80
C PHE A 43 -11.47 -12.21 -22.10
N ASP A 44 -12.77 -11.98 -21.89
CA ASP A 44 -13.37 -10.64 -21.80
C ASP A 44 -13.21 -10.13 -20.35
N VAL A 45 -12.18 -9.32 -20.13
CA VAL A 45 -11.75 -8.93 -18.78
C VAL A 45 -12.29 -7.56 -18.39
N PHE A 46 -12.90 -7.49 -17.20
CA PHE A 46 -13.28 -6.25 -16.54
C PHE A 46 -12.49 -6.10 -15.24
N LEU A 47 -11.63 -5.09 -15.13
CA LEU A 47 -10.85 -4.77 -13.93
C LEU A 47 -11.43 -3.53 -13.23
N GLN A 48 -11.86 -3.68 -11.98
CA GLN A 48 -12.32 -2.56 -11.14
C GLN A 48 -11.33 -2.24 -10.03
N THR A 49 -11.09 -0.95 -9.82
CA THR A 49 -10.37 -0.40 -8.66
C THR A 49 -11.10 0.86 -8.19
N GLY A 50 -10.58 1.60 -7.22
CA GLY A 50 -11.25 2.79 -6.74
C GLY A 50 -10.70 3.34 -5.43
N SER A 51 -11.50 4.20 -4.80
CA SER A 51 -11.22 4.86 -3.54
C SER A 51 -12.31 4.64 -2.50
N ASP A 52 -11.90 4.35 -1.26
CA ASP A 52 -12.75 4.34 -0.06
C ASP A 52 -12.65 5.71 0.61
N GLU A 53 -13.75 6.43 0.60
CA GLU A 53 -13.81 7.86 0.85
C GLU A 53 -14.58 8.24 2.11
N HIS A 54 -15.06 7.27 2.91
CA HIS A 54 -15.86 7.55 4.11
C HIS A 54 -15.16 7.21 5.43
N GLY A 55 -15.69 7.77 6.53
CA GLY A 55 -15.27 7.44 7.89
C GLY A 55 -14.54 8.54 8.65
N GLN A 56 -14.48 8.36 9.97
CA GLN A 56 -14.01 9.36 10.95
C GLN A 56 -12.63 9.94 10.64
N LYS A 57 -11.64 9.12 10.25
CA LYS A 57 -10.27 9.60 10.02
C LYS A 57 -10.19 10.63 8.90
N ILE A 58 -11.03 10.50 7.87
CA ILE A 58 -11.08 11.44 6.76
C ILE A 58 -11.67 12.77 7.23
N GLU A 59 -12.76 12.72 8.02
CA GLU A 59 -13.36 13.91 8.64
C GLU A 59 -12.33 14.66 9.50
N GLU A 60 -11.56 13.94 10.31
CA GLU A 60 -10.49 14.51 11.12
C GLU A 60 -9.38 15.18 10.29
N TYR A 61 -8.96 14.57 9.18
CA TYR A 61 -7.95 15.18 8.30
C TYR A 61 -8.47 16.40 7.57
N ALA A 62 -9.72 16.36 7.10
CA ALA A 62 -10.37 17.49 6.46
C ALA A 62 -10.51 18.68 7.42
N ASN A 63 -10.97 18.41 8.66
CA ASN A 63 -11.06 19.41 9.71
C ASN A 63 -9.69 20.04 10.04
N LYS A 64 -8.63 19.22 10.14
CA LYS A 64 -7.26 19.71 10.35
C LYS A 64 -6.73 20.55 9.18
N ALA A 65 -7.18 20.26 7.97
CA ALA A 65 -6.83 21.01 6.77
C ALA A 65 -7.72 22.25 6.54
N GLY A 66 -8.76 22.46 7.35
CA GLY A 66 -9.69 23.58 7.21
C GLY A 66 -10.58 23.52 5.97
N ILE A 67 -10.82 22.32 5.42
CA ILE A 67 -11.65 22.10 4.23
C ILE A 67 -12.75 21.06 4.51
N THR A 68 -13.74 20.95 3.63
CA THR A 68 -14.79 19.93 3.79
C THR A 68 -14.24 18.52 3.52
N PRO A 69 -14.82 17.46 4.12
CA PRO A 69 -14.41 16.09 3.81
C PRO A 69 -14.53 15.73 2.33
N LYS A 70 -15.56 16.25 1.63
CA LYS A 70 -15.74 16.03 0.18
C LYS A 70 -14.59 16.63 -0.63
N GLU A 71 -14.22 17.88 -0.36
CA GLU A 71 -13.06 18.53 -1.02
C GLU A 71 -11.75 17.77 -0.74
N TYR A 72 -11.58 17.29 0.49
CA TYR A 72 -10.41 16.50 0.88
C TYR A 72 -10.31 15.20 0.07
N VAL A 73 -11.39 14.41 0.03
CA VAL A 73 -11.38 13.13 -0.71
C VAL A 73 -11.33 13.32 -2.22
N ASP A 74 -11.92 14.40 -2.76
CA ASP A 74 -11.77 14.75 -4.18
C ASP A 74 -10.29 14.93 -4.55
N GLY A 75 -9.53 15.64 -3.71
CA GLY A 75 -8.09 15.82 -3.90
C GLY A 75 -7.28 14.52 -3.77
N VAL A 76 -7.52 13.72 -2.72
CA VAL A 76 -6.77 12.48 -2.49
C VAL A 76 -7.13 11.38 -3.51
N SER A 77 -8.41 11.27 -3.88
CA SER A 77 -8.88 10.32 -4.91
C SER A 77 -8.25 10.62 -6.27
N ALA A 78 -8.15 11.90 -6.65
CA ALA A 78 -7.43 12.30 -7.85
C ALA A 78 -5.93 11.92 -7.80
N GLN A 79 -5.28 12.03 -6.63
CA GLN A 79 -3.90 11.57 -6.44
C GLN A 79 -3.77 10.05 -6.59
N ILE A 80 -4.68 9.26 -6.00
CA ILE A 80 -4.68 7.80 -6.14
C ILE A 80 -4.79 7.43 -7.62
N LYS A 81 -5.77 8.01 -8.32
CA LYS A 81 -5.96 7.76 -9.75
C LYS A 81 -4.72 8.13 -10.56
N ALA A 82 -4.11 9.28 -10.29
CA ALA A 82 -2.88 9.71 -10.96
C ALA A 82 -1.70 8.74 -10.71
N VAL A 83 -1.54 8.21 -9.49
CA VAL A 83 -0.51 7.20 -9.21
C VAL A 83 -0.80 5.91 -9.97
N TRP A 84 -2.06 5.45 -10.02
CA TRP A 84 -2.42 4.22 -10.74
C TRP A 84 -2.19 4.38 -12.25
N ASP A 85 -2.55 5.53 -12.81
CA ASP A 85 -2.33 5.88 -14.21
C ASP A 85 -0.82 5.95 -14.53
N SER A 86 0.00 6.49 -13.60
CA SER A 86 1.46 6.56 -13.77
C SER A 86 2.15 5.20 -13.85
N LEU A 87 1.46 4.12 -13.44
CA LEU A 87 1.95 2.75 -13.48
C LEU A 87 1.44 1.96 -14.69
N ASN A 88 0.85 2.64 -15.68
CA ASN A 88 0.29 2.04 -16.89
C ASN A 88 -0.69 0.89 -16.54
N THR A 89 -1.62 1.17 -15.62
CA THR A 89 -2.67 0.23 -15.24
C THR A 89 -3.85 0.36 -16.20
N SER A 90 -4.48 -0.78 -16.53
CA SER A 90 -5.51 -0.90 -17.56
C SER A 90 -6.88 -1.28 -16.96
N TYR A 91 -7.22 -0.62 -15.85
CA TYR A 91 -8.52 -0.80 -15.19
C TYR A 91 -9.66 -0.23 -16.05
N ASN A 92 -10.83 -0.87 -15.98
CA ASN A 92 -12.04 -0.49 -16.72
C ASN A 92 -12.90 0.50 -15.92
N LYS A 93 -12.89 0.40 -14.58
CA LYS A 93 -13.67 1.27 -13.70
C LYS A 93 -12.81 1.69 -12.51
N PHE A 94 -12.82 2.99 -12.23
CA PHE A 94 -12.41 3.57 -10.97
C PHE A 94 -13.68 4.01 -10.25
N ILE A 95 -14.08 3.30 -9.20
CA ILE A 95 -15.26 3.63 -8.39
C ILE A 95 -14.87 4.54 -7.22
N ARG A 96 -15.76 5.45 -6.84
CA ARG A 96 -15.63 6.22 -5.59
C ARG A 96 -16.81 5.90 -4.70
N THR A 97 -16.60 5.71 -3.40
CA THR A 97 -17.73 5.47 -2.49
C THR A 97 -18.63 6.70 -2.29
N THR A 98 -18.18 7.89 -2.72
CA THR A 98 -19.01 9.11 -2.79
C THR A 98 -19.76 9.27 -4.14
N ASP A 99 -19.65 8.32 -5.07
CA ASP A 99 -20.46 8.33 -6.28
C ASP A 99 -21.96 8.23 -5.89
N GLU A 100 -22.82 9.12 -6.40
CA GLU A 100 -24.22 9.21 -5.95
C GLU A 100 -25.02 7.91 -6.15
N ASP A 101 -24.73 7.17 -7.22
CA ASP A 101 -25.36 5.88 -7.51
C ASP A 101 -24.95 4.83 -6.49
N HIS A 102 -23.67 4.81 -6.09
CA HIS A 102 -23.17 3.98 -5.01
C HIS A 102 -23.91 4.27 -3.70
N GLU A 103 -23.93 5.52 -3.24
CA GLU A 103 -24.54 5.89 -1.96
C GLU A 103 -26.02 5.49 -1.86
N LYS A 104 -26.78 5.77 -2.93
CA LYS A 104 -28.21 5.40 -3.02
C LYS A 104 -28.40 3.88 -2.92
N VAL A 105 -27.55 3.10 -3.58
CA VAL A 105 -27.63 1.63 -3.51
C VAL A 105 -27.26 1.11 -2.13
N ILE A 106 -26.28 1.70 -1.43
CA ILE A 106 -25.94 1.30 -0.06
C ILE A 106 -27.12 1.51 0.89
N GLN A 107 -27.82 2.65 0.77
CA GLN A 107 -29.04 2.90 1.57
C GLN A 107 -30.11 1.83 1.30
N LYS A 108 -30.32 1.45 0.03
CA LYS A 108 -31.24 0.36 -0.34
C LYS A 108 -30.81 -0.99 0.22
N ILE A 109 -29.51 -1.32 0.14
CA ILE A 109 -28.94 -2.55 0.72
C ILE A 109 -29.22 -2.60 2.22
N PHE A 110 -28.93 -1.52 2.93
CA PHE A 110 -29.16 -1.43 4.38
C PHE A 110 -30.64 -1.63 4.71
N LYS A 111 -31.53 -0.93 4.01
CA LYS A 111 -32.98 -1.07 4.20
C LYS A 111 -33.47 -2.49 3.92
N LYS A 112 -33.04 -3.11 2.82
CA LYS A 112 -33.41 -4.49 2.46
C LYS A 112 -32.98 -5.49 3.54
N LEU A 113 -31.75 -5.38 4.03
CA LEU A 113 -31.24 -6.26 5.08
C LEU A 113 -31.94 -6.02 6.44
N TYR A 114 -32.33 -4.78 6.73
CA TYR A 114 -33.16 -4.44 7.90
C TYR A 114 -34.56 -5.05 7.79
N ASP A 115 -35.25 -4.85 6.66
CA ASP A 115 -36.61 -5.36 6.44
C ASP A 115 -36.65 -6.91 6.46
N LYS A 116 -35.55 -7.57 6.03
CA LYS A 116 -35.38 -9.04 6.10
C LYS A 116 -35.08 -9.55 7.52
N GLY A 117 -34.76 -8.66 8.46
CA GLY A 117 -34.40 -8.99 9.84
C GLY A 117 -32.94 -9.44 10.05
N ASP A 118 -32.10 -9.27 9.02
CA ASP A 118 -30.65 -9.53 9.09
C ASP A 118 -29.88 -8.36 9.72
N ILE A 119 -30.44 -7.16 9.66
CA ILE A 119 -30.01 -6.01 10.47
C ILE A 119 -31.05 -5.77 11.56
N TYR A 120 -30.59 -5.58 12.79
CA TYR A 120 -31.44 -5.22 13.92
C TYR A 120 -30.83 -4.09 14.73
N LYS A 121 -31.68 -3.32 15.41
CA LYS A 121 -31.22 -2.30 16.35
C LYS A 121 -30.90 -2.97 17.68
N GLY A 122 -29.72 -2.69 18.21
CA GLY A 122 -29.25 -3.16 19.51
C GLY A 122 -28.50 -2.05 20.23
N THR A 123 -27.76 -2.43 21.27
CA THR A 123 -26.92 -1.51 22.04
C THR A 123 -25.49 -2.04 22.06
N TYR A 124 -24.56 -1.21 21.60
CA TYR A 124 -23.13 -1.44 21.80
C TYR A 124 -22.79 -1.06 23.24
N GLU A 125 -22.33 -2.04 24.03
CA GLU A 125 -21.92 -1.83 25.41
C GLU A 125 -20.39 -1.83 25.48
N GLY A 126 -19.83 -0.78 26.07
CA GLY A 126 -18.39 -0.65 26.18
C GLY A 126 -17.99 0.32 27.28
N LYS A 127 -16.69 0.41 27.50
CA LYS A 127 -16.08 1.26 28.50
C LYS A 127 -15.82 2.62 27.88
N TYR A 128 -16.67 3.58 28.19
CA TYR A 128 -16.69 4.92 27.61
C TYR A 128 -15.90 5.90 28.45
N CYS A 129 -15.03 6.66 27.80
CA CYS A 129 -14.31 7.76 28.42
C CYS A 129 -14.99 9.07 28.07
N VAL A 130 -15.77 9.64 29.01
CA VAL A 130 -16.52 10.89 28.80
C VAL A 130 -15.63 12.03 28.25
N PRO A 131 -14.42 12.29 28.78
CA PRO A 131 -13.59 13.40 28.27
C PRO A 131 -12.92 13.15 26.91
N CYS A 132 -12.79 11.89 26.49
CA CYS A 132 -12.26 11.53 25.17
C CYS A 132 -13.39 11.18 24.19
N GLU A 133 -14.64 11.22 24.65
CA GLU A 133 -15.85 10.85 23.94
C GLU A 133 -15.74 9.52 23.16
N SER A 134 -15.02 8.54 23.73
CA SER A 134 -14.63 7.31 23.02
C SER A 134 -14.94 6.03 23.80
N PHE A 135 -15.35 5.00 23.07
CA PHE A 135 -15.58 3.65 23.59
C PHE A 135 -14.33 2.76 23.49
N PHE A 136 -14.11 1.95 24.52
CA PHE A 136 -13.06 0.93 24.59
C PHE A 136 -13.66 -0.41 25.00
N THR A 137 -13.11 -1.51 24.49
CA THR A 137 -13.36 -2.84 25.06
C THR A 137 -12.61 -2.98 26.38
N ALA A 138 -13.03 -3.89 27.25
CA ALA A 138 -12.34 -4.15 28.52
C ALA A 138 -10.85 -4.51 28.30
N SER A 139 -10.51 -5.16 27.19
CA SER A 139 -9.15 -5.51 26.80
C SER A 139 -8.30 -4.34 26.29
N GLN A 140 -8.92 -3.25 25.85
CA GLN A 140 -8.23 -2.04 25.38
C GLN A 140 -7.88 -1.08 26.52
N LEU A 141 -8.40 -1.31 27.72
CA LEU A 141 -8.11 -0.49 28.88
C LEU A 141 -6.70 -0.77 29.43
N VAL A 142 -6.03 0.28 29.88
CA VAL A 142 -4.77 0.17 30.63
C VAL A 142 -5.10 0.35 32.10
N ASP A 143 -4.86 -0.68 32.92
CA ASP A 143 -5.23 -0.72 34.34
C ASP A 143 -6.71 -0.36 34.60
N GLY A 144 -7.61 -0.78 33.71
CA GLY A 144 -9.04 -0.48 33.80
C GLY A 144 -9.43 0.96 33.44
N LYS A 145 -8.51 1.74 32.85
CA LYS A 145 -8.70 3.15 32.50
C LYS A 145 -8.53 3.39 31.00
N CYS A 146 -9.02 4.55 30.55
CA CYS A 146 -8.90 5.00 29.18
C CYS A 146 -7.43 4.98 28.75
N PRO A 147 -7.06 4.26 27.67
CA PRO A 147 -5.68 4.19 27.21
C PRO A 147 -5.14 5.55 26.76
N ASP A 148 -6.02 6.44 26.30
CA ASP A 148 -5.62 7.71 25.69
C ASP A 148 -5.37 8.81 26.73
N CYS A 149 -6.21 8.91 27.78
CA CYS A 149 -6.09 9.96 28.79
C CYS A 149 -5.84 9.47 30.23
N GLY A 150 -5.80 8.16 30.46
CA GLY A 150 -5.56 7.53 31.76
C GLY A 150 -6.68 7.75 32.79
N ARG A 151 -7.85 8.26 32.38
CA ARG A 151 -9.00 8.53 33.27
C ARG A 151 -9.91 7.31 33.39
N GLU A 152 -10.71 7.31 34.44
CA GLU A 152 -11.78 6.32 34.64
C GLU A 152 -12.71 6.28 33.42
N VAL A 153 -13.12 5.07 33.09
CA VAL A 153 -14.10 4.78 32.04
C VAL A 153 -15.39 4.30 32.71
N THR A 154 -16.52 4.68 32.14
CA THR A 154 -17.83 4.25 32.61
C THR A 154 -18.41 3.23 31.65
N ASP A 155 -19.18 2.26 32.15
CA ASP A 155 -20.01 1.46 31.26
C ASP A 155 -21.02 2.38 30.59
N ALA A 156 -20.95 2.51 29.27
CA ALA A 156 -21.95 3.20 28.49
C ALA A 156 -22.53 2.27 27.44
N LYS A 157 -23.74 2.62 27.00
CA LYS A 157 -24.45 1.93 25.94
C LYS A 157 -24.78 2.95 24.88
N GLU A 158 -24.38 2.66 23.66
CA GLU A 158 -24.77 3.45 22.50
C GLU A 158 -25.68 2.60 21.64
N GLU A 159 -26.83 3.14 21.23
CA GLU A 159 -27.65 2.44 20.25
C GLU A 159 -26.85 2.25 18.97
N ALA A 160 -26.97 1.10 18.33
CA ALA A 160 -26.36 0.83 17.04
C ALA A 160 -27.12 -0.26 16.30
N TYR A 161 -26.96 -0.30 14.99
CA TYR A 161 -27.47 -1.36 14.14
C TYR A 161 -26.42 -2.45 13.99
N PHE A 162 -26.86 -3.71 14.08
CA PHE A 162 -26.02 -4.89 14.02
C PHE A 162 -26.45 -5.80 12.88
N LEU A 163 -25.47 -6.29 12.12
CA LEU A 163 -25.65 -7.34 11.12
C LEU A 163 -25.47 -8.71 11.78
N ARG A 164 -26.42 -9.62 11.56
CA ARG A 164 -26.44 -10.99 12.09
C ARG A 164 -25.38 -11.90 11.45
N LEU A 165 -24.10 -11.65 11.71
CA LEU A 165 -23.02 -12.51 11.18
C LEU A 165 -23.12 -13.95 11.70
N SER A 166 -23.45 -14.11 12.97
CA SER A 166 -23.56 -15.43 13.63
C SER A 166 -24.51 -16.38 12.90
N LYS A 167 -25.63 -15.85 12.38
CA LYS A 167 -26.65 -16.60 11.60
C LYS A 167 -26.09 -17.31 10.37
N TYR A 168 -25.02 -16.80 9.76
CA TYR A 168 -24.48 -17.29 8.48
C TYR A 168 -23.21 -18.13 8.62
N GLN A 169 -22.68 -18.29 9.84
CA GLN A 169 -21.39 -18.95 10.07
C GLN A 169 -21.34 -20.37 9.49
N ASP A 170 -22.33 -21.22 9.80
CA ASP A 170 -22.32 -22.62 9.36
C ASP A 170 -22.39 -22.72 7.82
N ARG A 171 -23.16 -21.83 7.19
CA ARG A 171 -23.25 -21.75 5.72
C ARG A 171 -21.91 -21.32 5.11
N LEU A 172 -21.19 -20.39 5.75
CA LEU A 172 -19.87 -19.96 5.30
C LEU A 172 -18.82 -21.05 5.47
N ILE A 173 -18.83 -21.78 6.59
CA ILE A 173 -17.93 -22.92 6.83
C ILE A 173 -18.15 -23.98 5.75
N LYS A 174 -19.40 -24.36 5.50
CA LYS A 174 -19.75 -25.30 4.44
C LYS A 174 -19.27 -24.83 3.07
N TYR A 175 -19.41 -23.53 2.76
CA TYR A 175 -18.90 -22.96 1.53
C TYR A 175 -17.38 -23.11 1.38
N TYR A 176 -16.61 -22.93 2.46
CA TYR A 176 -15.15 -23.11 2.45
C TYR A 176 -14.71 -24.57 2.24
N GLU A 177 -15.52 -25.53 2.66
CA GLU A 177 -15.30 -26.97 2.46
C GLU A 177 -15.59 -27.37 1.02
N GLU A 178 -16.70 -26.87 0.46
CA GLU A 178 -17.12 -27.14 -0.92
C GLU A 178 -16.27 -26.39 -1.96
N ASN A 179 -15.65 -25.27 -1.57
CA ASN A 179 -14.84 -24.42 -2.45
C ASN A 179 -13.42 -24.26 -1.86
N PRO A 180 -12.56 -25.30 -1.93
CA PRO A 180 -11.27 -25.31 -1.26
C PRO A 180 -10.36 -24.16 -1.72
N ASP A 181 -10.49 -23.75 -2.98
CA ASP A 181 -9.69 -22.72 -3.63
C ASP A 181 -10.23 -21.29 -3.46
N PHE A 182 -11.32 -21.07 -2.71
CA PHE A 182 -11.91 -19.74 -2.51
C PHE A 182 -10.91 -18.71 -1.94
N ILE A 183 -9.96 -19.13 -1.11
CA ILE A 183 -8.97 -18.23 -0.48
C ILE A 183 -7.58 -18.73 -0.82
N LYS A 184 -6.75 -17.86 -1.42
CA LYS A 184 -5.33 -18.11 -1.68
C LYS A 184 -4.44 -17.03 -1.07
N PRO A 185 -3.24 -17.39 -0.59
CA PRO A 185 -2.74 -18.74 -0.37
C PRO A 185 -3.45 -19.46 0.80
N ASP A 186 -3.28 -20.79 0.89
CA ASP A 186 -3.97 -21.63 1.89
C ASP A 186 -3.65 -21.22 3.35
N SER A 187 -2.49 -20.59 3.60
CA SER A 187 -2.16 -20.02 4.91
C SER A 187 -3.18 -18.98 5.38
N ARG A 188 -3.72 -18.17 4.47
CA ARG A 188 -4.78 -17.18 4.77
C ARG A 188 -6.09 -17.86 5.12
N LYS A 189 -6.45 -18.94 4.40
CA LYS A 189 -7.63 -19.76 4.73
C LYS A 189 -7.55 -20.30 6.15
N ASN A 190 -6.39 -20.88 6.50
CA ASN A 190 -6.15 -21.46 7.81
C ASN A 190 -6.24 -20.40 8.93
N GLU A 191 -5.73 -19.19 8.69
CA GLU A 191 -5.86 -18.05 9.59
C GLU A 191 -7.34 -17.68 9.82
N MET A 192 -8.13 -17.58 8.75
CA MET A 192 -9.56 -17.24 8.84
C MET A 192 -10.36 -18.28 9.62
N ILE A 193 -10.10 -19.57 9.37
CA ILE A 193 -10.78 -20.67 10.07
C ILE A 193 -10.40 -20.68 11.54
N ASN A 194 -9.10 -20.67 11.86
CA ASN A 194 -8.63 -20.89 13.22
C ASN A 194 -8.87 -19.69 14.13
N ASN A 195 -8.70 -18.47 13.63
CA ASN A 195 -8.73 -17.27 14.46
C ASN A 195 -10.12 -16.62 14.56
N PHE A 196 -11.03 -16.91 13.60
CA PHE A 196 -12.33 -16.22 13.53
C PHE A 196 -13.53 -17.16 13.46
N LEU A 197 -13.50 -18.21 12.64
CA LEU A 197 -14.67 -19.09 12.49
C LEU A 197 -14.80 -20.11 13.62
N LYS A 198 -13.71 -20.78 14.02
CA LYS A 198 -13.71 -21.75 15.12
C LYS A 198 -14.14 -21.15 16.48
N PRO A 199 -13.70 -19.93 16.86
CA PRO A 199 -14.17 -19.30 18.10
C PRO A 199 -15.64 -18.89 18.09
N GLY A 200 -16.25 -18.76 16.91
CA GLY A 200 -17.60 -18.24 16.72
C GLY A 200 -17.60 -16.75 16.33
N LEU A 201 -18.49 -16.39 15.40
CA LEU A 201 -18.68 -15.03 14.93
C LEU A 201 -19.71 -14.30 15.80
N SER A 202 -19.31 -13.16 16.37
CA SER A 202 -20.24 -12.19 16.94
C SER A 202 -20.88 -11.34 15.85
N ASP A 203 -22.11 -10.87 16.11
CA ASP A 203 -22.82 -9.94 15.22
C ASP A 203 -22.06 -8.61 15.10
N LEU A 204 -22.07 -8.03 13.90
CA LEU A 204 -21.21 -6.90 13.54
C LEU A 204 -21.97 -5.58 13.68
N CYS A 205 -21.43 -4.65 14.45
CA CYS A 205 -21.96 -3.28 14.54
C CYS A 205 -21.72 -2.52 13.22
N ILE A 206 -22.78 -2.26 12.47
CA ILE A 206 -22.76 -1.67 11.12
C ILE A 206 -23.32 -0.23 11.05
N SER A 207 -23.41 0.47 12.18
CA SER A 207 -23.70 1.92 12.20
C SER A 207 -22.84 2.66 13.22
N ARG A 208 -22.66 3.97 13.05
CA ARG A 208 -22.02 4.87 14.01
C ARG A 208 -22.81 6.16 14.17
N THR A 209 -22.66 6.82 15.31
CA THR A 209 -23.32 8.08 15.70
C THR A 209 -22.32 9.17 16.07
N SER A 210 -21.03 8.81 16.19
CA SER A 210 -19.95 9.68 16.67
C SER A 210 -19.37 10.63 15.62
N PHE A 211 -19.68 10.43 14.34
CA PHE A 211 -19.20 11.27 13.22
C PHE A 211 -20.26 11.34 12.11
N LYS A 212 -20.15 12.33 11.23
CA LYS A 212 -21.15 12.58 10.17
C LYS A 212 -20.67 12.20 8.77
N TRP A 213 -19.36 12.14 8.55
CA TRP A 213 -18.81 11.78 7.24
C TRP A 213 -18.97 10.28 6.89
N GLY A 214 -20.10 9.96 6.26
CA GLY A 214 -20.47 8.64 5.76
C GLY A 214 -21.89 8.63 5.21
N ILE A 215 -22.33 7.49 4.69
CA ILE A 215 -23.67 7.33 4.12
C ILE A 215 -24.70 7.23 5.26
N PRO A 216 -25.73 8.10 5.34
CA PRO A 216 -26.70 8.06 6.42
C PRO A 216 -27.63 6.84 6.30
N VAL A 217 -28.04 6.27 7.44
CA VAL A 217 -29.08 5.24 7.49
C VAL A 217 -30.41 5.87 7.05
N PRO A 218 -31.10 5.31 6.04
CA PRO A 218 -32.20 5.99 5.34
C PRO A 218 -33.44 6.29 6.20
N PHE A 219 -33.57 5.66 7.36
CA PHE A 219 -34.70 5.84 8.29
C PHE A 219 -34.27 6.26 9.71
N ASP A 220 -32.97 6.48 9.95
CA ASP A 220 -32.46 7.03 11.21
C ASP A 220 -31.18 7.83 10.92
N GLU A 221 -31.34 9.08 10.45
CA GLU A 221 -30.23 9.96 10.01
C GLU A 221 -29.21 10.30 11.11
N ARG A 222 -29.50 9.98 12.37
CA ARG A 222 -28.52 10.08 13.46
C ARG A 222 -27.37 9.08 13.28
N HIS A 223 -27.61 8.01 12.53
CA HIS A 223 -26.66 6.95 12.26
C HIS A 223 -26.07 7.07 10.86
N VAL A 224 -24.75 6.93 10.77
CA VAL A 224 -24.02 6.67 9.52
C VAL A 224 -23.74 5.18 9.39
N ILE A 225 -23.85 4.67 8.16
CA ILE A 225 -23.59 3.28 7.80
C ILE A 225 -22.09 3.01 7.97
N TYR A 226 -21.76 1.83 8.50
CA TYR A 226 -20.38 1.41 8.69
C TYR A 226 -19.64 1.31 7.36
N VAL A 227 -18.46 1.95 7.31
CA VAL A 227 -17.62 2.07 6.12
C VAL A 227 -17.36 0.74 5.42
N TRP A 228 -17.25 -0.39 6.13
CA TRP A 228 -17.01 -1.67 5.46
C TRP A 228 -18.24 -2.25 4.75
N LEU A 229 -19.47 -1.94 5.18
CA LEU A 229 -20.66 -2.37 4.43
C LEU A 229 -20.77 -1.60 3.11
N ASP A 230 -20.50 -0.30 3.15
CA ASP A 230 -20.33 0.60 2.02
C ASP A 230 -19.20 0.10 1.10
N ALA A 231 -17.96 0.10 1.60
CA ALA A 231 -16.77 -0.22 0.85
C ALA A 231 -16.82 -1.61 0.22
N LEU A 232 -17.28 -2.67 0.92
CA LEU A 232 -17.36 -4.01 0.33
C LEU A 232 -18.41 -4.08 -0.79
N SER A 233 -19.47 -3.28 -0.72
CA SER A 233 -20.51 -3.24 -1.74
C SER A 233 -20.05 -2.52 -3.03
N ASN A 234 -18.87 -1.87 -3.04
CA ASN A 234 -18.28 -1.30 -4.25
C ASN A 234 -18.20 -2.35 -5.40
N TYR A 235 -17.93 -3.62 -5.06
CA TYR A 235 -17.72 -4.69 -6.03
C TYR A 235 -18.96 -5.05 -6.84
N ILE A 236 -20.16 -4.78 -6.30
CA ILE A 236 -21.43 -5.03 -6.99
C ILE A 236 -22.02 -3.71 -7.53
N THR A 237 -21.90 -2.62 -6.79
CA THR A 237 -22.41 -1.30 -7.23
C THR A 237 -21.63 -0.75 -8.43
N GLY A 238 -20.31 -0.94 -8.48
CA GLY A 238 -19.47 -0.46 -9.59
C GLY A 238 -19.76 -1.11 -10.94
N ILE A 239 -20.50 -2.22 -10.95
CA ILE A 239 -21.00 -2.91 -12.14
C ILE A 239 -22.54 -2.84 -12.25
N GLY A 240 -23.18 -1.98 -11.46
CA GLY A 240 -24.60 -1.65 -11.58
C GLY A 240 -25.57 -2.61 -10.89
N TYR A 241 -25.19 -3.17 -9.73
CA TYR A 241 -26.16 -3.81 -8.84
C TYR A 241 -27.11 -2.78 -8.24
N ASP A 242 -28.40 -3.09 -8.24
CA ASP A 242 -29.43 -2.36 -7.50
C ASP A 242 -30.44 -3.38 -6.95
N PRO A 243 -30.79 -3.35 -5.64
CA PRO A 243 -31.83 -4.19 -5.06
C PRO A 243 -33.18 -4.15 -5.76
N ASP A 244 -33.52 -3.04 -6.43
CA ASP A 244 -34.79 -2.81 -7.11
C ASP A 244 -34.76 -3.16 -8.61
N GLY A 245 -33.59 -3.53 -9.15
CA GLY A 245 -33.43 -3.86 -10.57
C GLY A 245 -32.01 -3.64 -11.06
N SER A 246 -31.21 -4.71 -11.09
CA SER A 246 -29.80 -4.63 -11.47
C SER A 246 -29.60 -4.52 -12.99
N SER A 247 -28.51 -3.85 -13.38
CA SER A 247 -28.16 -3.61 -14.78
C SER A 247 -27.76 -4.89 -15.54
N GLU A 248 -27.76 -4.82 -16.87
CA GLU A 248 -27.23 -5.90 -17.73
C GLU A 248 -25.75 -6.19 -17.44
N GLN A 249 -24.97 -5.15 -17.13
CA GLN A 249 -23.55 -5.30 -16.80
C GLN A 249 -23.35 -6.12 -15.52
N PHE A 250 -24.19 -5.92 -14.50
CA PHE A 250 -24.15 -6.73 -13.28
C PHE A 250 -24.45 -8.19 -13.60
N ASN A 251 -25.50 -8.45 -14.37
CA ASN A 251 -25.92 -9.80 -14.76
C ASN A 251 -24.84 -10.52 -15.61
N LYS A 252 -24.06 -9.77 -16.41
CA LYS A 252 -22.95 -10.30 -17.20
C LYS A 252 -21.71 -10.60 -16.35
N LEU A 253 -21.36 -9.72 -15.41
CA LEU A 253 -20.06 -9.75 -14.74
C LEU A 253 -20.07 -10.48 -13.39
N TRP A 254 -21.14 -10.38 -12.60
CA TRP A 254 -21.21 -10.95 -11.26
C TRP A 254 -21.48 -12.47 -11.30
N PRO A 255 -20.84 -13.29 -10.45
CA PRO A 255 -19.89 -12.97 -9.39
C PRO A 255 -18.47 -12.63 -9.88
N ALA A 256 -17.72 -11.85 -9.10
CA ALA A 256 -16.29 -11.64 -9.34
C ALA A 256 -15.53 -12.97 -9.43
N ASP A 257 -14.65 -13.10 -10.42
CA ASP A 257 -13.77 -14.25 -10.59
C ASP A 257 -12.58 -14.17 -9.63
N LEU A 258 -12.09 -12.96 -9.34
CA LEU A 258 -10.97 -12.75 -8.41
C LEU A 258 -11.06 -11.40 -7.69
N HIS A 259 -10.95 -11.41 -6.37
CA HIS A 259 -10.60 -10.24 -5.57
C HIS A 259 -9.11 -10.30 -5.21
N VAL A 260 -8.33 -9.32 -5.62
CA VAL A 260 -6.93 -9.13 -5.21
C VAL A 260 -6.91 -8.14 -4.04
N ILE A 261 -6.35 -8.55 -2.91
CA ILE A 261 -6.39 -7.77 -1.67
C ILE A 261 -5.14 -7.98 -0.81
N GLY A 262 -4.80 -6.99 0.00
CA GLY A 262 -3.76 -7.11 1.01
C GLY A 262 -4.16 -8.05 2.17
N LYS A 263 -3.18 -8.77 2.73
CA LYS A 263 -3.39 -9.72 3.84
C LYS A 263 -4.13 -9.13 5.05
N ASP A 264 -4.01 -7.83 5.29
CA ASP A 264 -4.61 -7.12 6.42
C ASP A 264 -6.13 -7.01 6.33
N ILE A 265 -6.69 -7.16 5.14
CA ILE A 265 -8.12 -7.02 4.90
C ILE A 265 -8.80 -8.32 4.42
N VAL A 266 -8.09 -9.46 4.47
CA VAL A 266 -8.62 -10.77 4.08
C VAL A 266 -9.89 -11.10 4.84
N ARG A 267 -9.92 -10.86 6.15
CA ARG A 267 -11.10 -11.11 6.99
C ARG A 267 -12.37 -10.46 6.44
N PHE A 268 -12.28 -9.21 5.97
CA PHE A 268 -13.43 -8.49 5.44
C PHE A 268 -13.93 -9.13 4.14
N HIS A 269 -13.02 -9.61 3.28
CA HIS A 269 -13.35 -10.17 1.97
C HIS A 269 -13.72 -11.65 1.98
N THR A 270 -13.33 -12.39 3.02
CA THR A 270 -13.61 -13.83 3.11
C THR A 270 -14.67 -14.16 4.14
N ILE A 271 -14.93 -13.28 5.12
CA ILE A 271 -15.97 -13.50 6.14
C ILE A 271 -17.14 -12.52 5.95
N TYR A 272 -16.89 -11.22 6.13
CA TYR A 272 -17.98 -10.25 6.15
C TYR A 272 -18.65 -10.10 4.79
N TRP A 273 -17.87 -9.98 3.73
CA TRP A 273 -18.39 -9.82 2.39
C TRP A 273 -19.22 -11.01 1.90
N PRO A 274 -18.74 -12.27 2.01
CA PRO A 274 -19.57 -13.43 1.72
C PRO A 274 -20.86 -13.49 2.54
N ILE A 275 -20.82 -13.11 3.82
CA ILE A 275 -22.04 -13.08 4.65
C ILE A 275 -23.01 -11.99 4.20
N ILE A 276 -22.52 -10.79 3.87
CA ILE A 276 -23.35 -9.71 3.30
C ILE A 276 -24.03 -10.19 2.01
N LEU A 277 -23.29 -10.85 1.12
CA LEU A 277 -23.83 -11.43 -0.11
C LEU A 277 -24.83 -12.56 0.16
N MET A 278 -24.56 -13.44 1.13
CA MET A 278 -25.49 -14.48 1.55
C MET A 278 -26.78 -13.90 2.12
N ALA A 279 -26.72 -12.77 2.83
CA ALA A 279 -27.87 -12.07 3.35
C ALA A 279 -28.66 -11.33 2.25
N LEU A 280 -27.98 -10.87 1.20
CA LEU A 280 -28.58 -10.32 -0.02
C LEU A 280 -29.10 -11.38 -1.00
N ASP A 281 -28.88 -12.67 -0.72
CA ASP A 281 -29.16 -13.81 -1.60
C ASP A 281 -28.42 -13.74 -2.95
N LEU A 282 -27.20 -13.21 -2.95
CA LEU A 282 -26.34 -13.09 -4.13
C LEU A 282 -25.30 -14.22 -4.22
N PRO A 283 -24.85 -14.58 -5.44
CA PRO A 283 -23.70 -15.45 -5.63
C PRO A 283 -22.43 -14.88 -4.99
N LEU A 284 -21.59 -15.76 -4.47
CA LEU A 284 -20.32 -15.41 -3.84
C LEU A 284 -19.20 -15.28 -4.89
N PRO A 285 -18.13 -14.50 -4.61
CA PRO A 285 -16.95 -14.45 -5.47
C PRO A 285 -16.31 -15.84 -5.58
N LYS A 286 -15.68 -16.11 -6.73
CA LYS A 286 -15.02 -17.40 -6.97
C LYS A 286 -13.72 -17.54 -6.18
N GLN A 287 -12.95 -16.46 -6.06
CA GLN A 287 -11.64 -16.48 -5.42
C GLN A 287 -11.25 -15.14 -4.78
N VAL A 288 -10.48 -15.22 -3.71
CA VAL A 288 -9.83 -14.10 -3.01
C VAL A 288 -8.34 -14.41 -2.88
N LEU A 289 -7.50 -13.54 -3.46
CA LEU A 289 -6.04 -13.59 -3.35
C LEU A 289 -5.57 -12.57 -2.31
N GLY A 290 -5.18 -13.06 -1.13
CA GLY A 290 -4.63 -12.29 -0.01
C GLY A 290 -3.11 -12.16 -0.09
N HIS A 291 -2.62 -11.18 -0.83
CA HIS A 291 -1.19 -10.97 -1.05
C HIS A 291 -0.47 -10.41 0.20
N PRO A 292 0.83 -10.69 0.37
CA PRO A 292 1.59 -10.21 1.53
C PRO A 292 1.93 -8.71 1.42
N TRP A 293 2.51 -8.13 2.47
CA TRP A 293 2.93 -6.72 2.45
C TRP A 293 4.25 -6.54 1.71
N LEU A 294 4.41 -5.35 1.12
CA LEU A 294 5.70 -4.82 0.72
C LEU A 294 6.21 -3.86 1.79
N LEU A 295 7.32 -4.22 2.43
CA LEU A 295 7.99 -3.47 3.50
C LEU A 295 9.18 -2.68 2.94
N VAL A 296 9.71 -1.74 3.73
CA VAL A 296 10.98 -1.05 3.42
C VAL A 296 12.00 -1.45 4.49
N GLY A 297 13.00 -2.24 4.11
CA GLY A 297 13.88 -2.91 5.08
C GLY A 297 13.10 -3.91 5.94
N GLU A 298 13.29 -3.85 7.27
CA GLU A 298 12.52 -4.66 8.24
C GLU A 298 11.21 -3.98 8.69
N ASP A 299 10.94 -2.78 8.20
CA ASP A 299 9.92 -1.88 8.73
C ASP A 299 8.75 -1.63 7.77
N LYS A 300 7.58 -1.34 8.35
CA LYS A 300 6.46 -0.77 7.58
C LYS A 300 6.80 0.65 7.13
N MET A 301 6.37 1.00 5.91
CA MET A 301 6.44 2.37 5.41
C MET A 301 5.59 3.31 6.27
N SER A 302 6.19 4.40 6.75
CA SER A 302 5.47 5.45 7.47
C SER A 302 6.13 6.81 7.26
N LYS A 303 5.30 7.86 7.11
CA LYS A 303 5.81 9.23 6.91
C LYS A 303 6.64 9.72 8.08
N SER A 304 6.26 9.39 9.33
CA SER A 304 6.99 9.80 10.53
C SER A 304 8.43 9.26 10.55
N ARG A 305 8.66 8.04 10.04
CA ARG A 305 10.00 7.45 9.92
C ARG A 305 10.79 7.92 8.69
N GLY A 306 10.18 8.71 7.79
CA GLY A 306 10.83 9.18 6.57
C GLY A 306 11.22 8.08 5.56
N ASN A 307 10.71 6.85 5.71
CA ASN A 307 11.08 5.69 4.90
C ASN A 307 10.07 5.37 3.77
N VAL A 308 9.20 6.32 3.41
CA VAL A 308 8.14 6.08 2.41
C VAL A 308 8.72 6.15 1.01
N ILE A 309 8.46 5.12 0.20
CA ILE A 309 8.74 5.10 -1.24
C ILE A 309 7.41 5.26 -1.99
N TYR A 310 7.34 6.21 -2.91
CA TYR A 310 6.17 6.42 -3.76
C TYR A 310 6.37 5.81 -5.15
N ALA A 311 5.34 5.16 -5.67
CA ALA A 311 5.42 4.45 -6.94
C ALA A 311 5.56 5.39 -8.15
N ASP A 312 4.93 6.57 -8.11
CA ASP A 312 5.04 7.57 -9.18
C ASP A 312 6.42 8.21 -9.23
N ASP A 313 7.08 8.41 -8.09
CA ASP A 313 8.46 8.93 -8.04
C ASP A 313 9.45 7.89 -8.58
N MET A 314 9.27 6.61 -8.20
CA MET A 314 9.99 5.48 -8.78
C MET A 314 9.79 5.39 -10.31
N ALA A 315 8.55 5.52 -10.78
CA ALA A 315 8.21 5.40 -12.20
C ALA A 315 8.81 6.55 -13.04
N LYS A 316 8.77 7.78 -12.53
CA LYS A 316 9.42 8.94 -13.16
C LYS A 316 10.94 8.76 -13.27
N ARG A 317 11.56 8.20 -12.23
CA ARG A 317 13.02 8.05 -12.13
C ARG A 317 13.56 6.89 -12.95
N PHE A 318 12.89 5.73 -12.90
CA PHE A 318 13.42 4.46 -13.42
C PHE A 318 12.62 3.88 -14.59
N GLY A 319 11.50 4.50 -14.95
CA GLY A 319 10.57 4.00 -15.96
C GLY A 319 9.51 3.06 -15.38
N VAL A 320 8.31 3.11 -15.96
CA VAL A 320 7.12 2.39 -15.47
C VAL A 320 7.34 0.89 -15.45
N ASP A 321 7.84 0.33 -16.55
CA ASP A 321 8.07 -1.11 -16.68
C ASP A 321 9.11 -1.65 -15.69
N ALA A 322 10.14 -0.87 -15.38
CA ALA A 322 11.12 -1.25 -14.37
C ALA A 322 10.49 -1.40 -12.98
N VAL A 323 9.61 -0.45 -12.62
CA VAL A 323 8.86 -0.49 -11.35
C VAL A 323 7.92 -1.68 -11.30
N ARG A 324 7.16 -1.89 -12.37
CA ARG A 324 6.23 -3.03 -12.47
C ARG A 324 6.97 -4.35 -12.39
N TYR A 325 8.07 -4.50 -13.13
CA TYR A 325 8.90 -5.70 -13.11
C TYR A 325 9.37 -6.02 -11.69
N TYR A 326 9.99 -5.04 -11.01
CA TYR A 326 10.48 -5.25 -9.65
C TYR A 326 9.37 -5.70 -8.69
N LEU A 327 8.24 -5.00 -8.71
CA LEU A 327 7.08 -5.32 -7.88
C LEU A 327 6.58 -6.75 -8.12
N LEU A 328 6.56 -7.20 -9.37
CA LEU A 328 6.03 -8.51 -9.75
C LEU A 328 7.07 -9.63 -9.69
N SER A 329 8.37 -9.32 -9.71
CA SER A 329 9.45 -10.32 -9.67
C SER A 329 9.96 -10.60 -8.26
N GLU A 330 9.92 -9.62 -7.36
CA GLU A 330 10.52 -9.74 -6.01
C GLU A 330 9.49 -10.04 -4.92
N MET A 331 8.21 -9.75 -5.15
CA MET A 331 7.18 -10.00 -4.15
C MET A 331 6.91 -11.50 -3.98
N PRO A 332 7.18 -12.08 -2.79
CA PRO A 332 6.92 -13.49 -2.56
C PRO A 332 5.41 -13.79 -2.56
N PHE A 333 5.06 -15.05 -2.81
CA PHE A 333 3.65 -15.46 -2.84
C PHE A 333 2.99 -15.49 -1.45
N THR A 334 3.74 -15.86 -0.40
CA THR A 334 3.18 -16.13 0.94
C THR A 334 3.71 -15.21 2.04
N GLN A 335 4.95 -14.75 1.94
CA GLN A 335 5.67 -13.97 2.95
C GLN A 335 5.82 -12.51 2.52
N ASP A 336 6.03 -11.62 3.48
CA ASP A 336 6.24 -10.20 3.20
C ASP A 336 7.52 -10.00 2.39
N GLY A 337 7.43 -9.13 1.37
CA GLY A 337 8.57 -8.68 0.58
C GLY A 337 9.17 -7.42 1.18
N THR A 338 10.40 -7.10 0.78
CA THR A 338 11.08 -5.86 1.15
C THR A 338 11.61 -5.15 -0.08
N ILE A 339 11.62 -3.83 -0.06
CA ILE A 339 12.21 -2.98 -1.10
C ILE A 339 13.17 -1.96 -0.50
N THR A 340 14.32 -1.82 -1.15
CA THR A 340 15.23 -0.68 -1.02
C THR A 340 15.60 -0.16 -2.42
N TYR A 341 16.20 1.02 -2.50
CA TYR A 341 16.67 1.54 -3.79
C TYR A 341 17.82 0.71 -4.35
N GLU A 342 18.67 0.17 -3.47
CA GLU A 342 19.79 -0.71 -3.81
C GLU A 342 19.30 -2.05 -4.36
N SER A 343 18.30 -2.68 -3.71
CA SER A 343 17.71 -3.92 -4.21
C SER A 343 17.04 -3.70 -5.56
N PHE A 344 16.35 -2.56 -5.74
CA PHE A 344 15.76 -2.16 -7.01
C PHE A 344 16.78 -2.02 -8.13
N VAL A 345 17.82 -1.20 -7.92
CA VAL A 345 18.86 -0.94 -8.92
C VAL A 345 19.63 -2.22 -9.27
N THR A 346 19.90 -3.07 -8.27
CA THR A 346 20.55 -4.36 -8.48
C THR A 346 19.73 -5.27 -9.39
N LYS A 347 18.43 -5.44 -9.07
CA LYS A 347 17.50 -6.26 -9.85
C LYS A 347 17.30 -5.71 -11.27
N TYR A 348 17.11 -4.39 -11.39
CA TYR A 348 17.01 -3.70 -12.67
C TYR A 348 18.23 -3.98 -13.56
N ASN A 349 19.44 -3.80 -13.01
CA ASN A 349 20.66 -3.98 -13.78
C ASN A 349 20.87 -5.45 -14.18
N ALA A 350 20.66 -6.37 -13.26
CA ALA A 350 20.88 -7.80 -13.50
C ALA A 350 19.92 -8.34 -14.58
N ASP A 351 18.62 -8.11 -14.40
CA ASP A 351 17.61 -8.79 -15.19
C ASP A 351 17.21 -7.97 -16.43
N LEU A 352 16.92 -6.68 -16.26
CA LEU A 352 16.41 -5.85 -17.36
C LEU A 352 17.53 -5.34 -18.27
N ALA A 353 18.57 -4.71 -17.71
CA ALA A 353 19.64 -4.14 -18.54
C ALA A 353 20.59 -5.21 -19.09
N ASN A 354 21.18 -6.03 -18.22
CA ASN A 354 22.29 -6.92 -18.59
C ASN A 354 21.81 -8.24 -19.23
N THR A 355 20.64 -8.75 -18.85
CA THR A 355 20.13 -10.03 -19.35
C THR A 355 19.18 -9.84 -20.53
N LEU A 356 18.02 -9.22 -20.31
CA LEU A 356 16.99 -9.07 -21.36
C LEU A 356 17.38 -8.02 -22.41
N GLY A 357 17.68 -6.80 -21.96
CA GLY A 357 18.00 -5.67 -22.85
C GLY A 357 19.21 -5.94 -23.74
N ASN A 358 20.28 -6.49 -23.17
CA ASN A 358 21.48 -6.88 -23.90
C ASN A 358 21.22 -8.01 -24.91
N LEU A 359 20.44 -9.04 -24.53
CA LEU A 359 20.09 -10.15 -25.41
C LEU A 359 19.35 -9.67 -26.66
N VAL A 360 18.34 -8.82 -26.47
CA VAL A 360 17.53 -8.24 -27.56
C VAL A 360 18.43 -7.43 -28.49
N ASN A 361 19.20 -6.48 -27.93
CA ASN A 361 20.04 -5.58 -28.71
C ASN A 361 21.10 -6.35 -29.52
N ARG A 362 21.84 -7.27 -28.89
CA ARG A 362 22.89 -8.05 -29.56
C ARG A 362 22.34 -8.94 -30.66
N SER A 363 21.22 -9.62 -30.42
CA SER A 363 20.64 -10.57 -31.40
C SER A 363 20.14 -9.85 -32.65
N ILE A 364 19.44 -8.73 -32.49
CA ILE A 364 18.99 -7.90 -33.62
C ILE A 364 20.18 -7.30 -34.36
N ALA A 365 21.16 -6.74 -33.64
CA ALA A 365 22.35 -6.16 -34.26
C ALA A 365 23.15 -7.19 -35.08
N MET A 366 23.32 -8.41 -34.58
CA MET A 366 23.97 -9.50 -35.32
C MET A 366 23.16 -9.93 -36.54
N THR A 367 21.84 -9.97 -36.42
CA THR A 367 20.92 -10.28 -37.54
C THR A 367 21.04 -9.24 -38.66
N ASN A 368 21.04 -7.95 -38.31
CA ASN A 368 21.27 -6.85 -39.26
C ASN A 368 22.65 -6.95 -39.91
N LYS A 369 23.69 -7.18 -39.10
CA LYS A 369 25.08 -7.23 -39.57
C LYS A 369 25.36 -8.40 -40.51
N TYR A 370 24.87 -9.60 -40.20
CA TYR A 370 25.28 -10.81 -40.92
C TYR A 370 24.30 -11.24 -42.02
N PHE A 371 23.03 -10.86 -41.93
CA PHE A 371 21.99 -11.26 -42.89
C PHE A 371 21.10 -10.11 -43.37
N GLY A 372 21.51 -8.86 -43.16
CA GLY A 372 20.72 -7.70 -43.60
C GLY A 372 19.34 -7.64 -42.96
N GLY A 373 19.22 -8.17 -41.74
CA GLY A 373 18.00 -8.13 -40.95
C GLY A 373 17.02 -9.27 -41.22
N ARG A 374 17.31 -10.18 -42.16
CA ARG A 374 16.40 -11.29 -42.49
C ARG A 374 17.02 -12.64 -42.18
N VAL A 375 16.32 -13.46 -41.40
CA VAL A 375 16.73 -14.85 -41.13
C VAL A 375 15.55 -15.80 -41.20
N LYS A 376 15.81 -17.03 -41.64
CA LYS A 376 14.80 -18.09 -41.75
C LYS A 376 15.12 -19.25 -40.81
N LYS A 377 14.07 -19.98 -40.43
CA LYS A 377 14.21 -21.24 -39.69
C LYS A 377 15.08 -22.21 -40.49
N GLY A 378 16.15 -22.70 -39.87
CA GLY A 378 17.04 -23.72 -40.43
C GLY A 378 16.87 -25.07 -39.74
N GLU A 379 17.83 -25.96 -40.01
CA GLU A 379 17.93 -27.26 -39.34
C GLU A 379 18.66 -27.13 -38.00
N CYS A 380 18.19 -27.85 -36.98
CA CYS A 380 18.89 -27.97 -35.71
C CYS A 380 19.97 -29.05 -35.85
N THR A 381 21.22 -28.62 -35.91
CA THR A 381 22.35 -29.51 -36.21
C THR A 381 23.22 -29.79 -34.99
N GLU A 382 23.12 -28.98 -33.93
CA GLU A 382 23.96 -29.09 -32.73
C GLU A 382 23.12 -29.37 -31.47
N GLN A 383 23.74 -30.00 -30.47
CA GLN A 383 23.06 -30.35 -29.22
C GLN A 383 22.49 -29.11 -28.50
N CYS A 384 23.25 -28.00 -28.49
CA CYS A 384 22.83 -26.76 -27.84
C CYS A 384 21.56 -26.15 -28.46
N ASP A 385 21.27 -26.40 -29.75
CA ASP A 385 20.02 -25.98 -30.40
C ASP A 385 18.83 -26.70 -29.76
N SER A 386 18.92 -28.03 -29.69
CA SER A 386 17.85 -28.88 -29.16
C SER A 386 17.57 -28.58 -27.68
N GLU A 387 18.62 -28.29 -26.90
CA GLU A 387 18.50 -27.89 -25.49
C GLU A 387 17.82 -26.52 -25.33
N LEU A 388 18.14 -25.55 -26.20
CA LEU A 388 17.50 -24.23 -26.17
C LEU A 388 16.00 -24.34 -26.49
N ILE A 389 15.65 -25.11 -27.53
CA ILE A 389 14.25 -25.33 -27.93
C ILE A 389 13.47 -26.04 -26.83
N ALA A 390 14.07 -27.08 -26.22
CA ALA A 390 13.47 -27.77 -25.09
C ALA A 390 13.24 -26.81 -23.90
N ALA A 391 14.24 -25.97 -23.56
CA ALA A 391 14.10 -24.97 -22.50
C ALA A 391 13.01 -23.93 -22.80
N ALA A 392 12.86 -23.52 -24.06
CA ALA A 392 11.80 -22.59 -24.47
C ALA A 392 10.41 -23.20 -24.27
N ASN A 393 10.20 -24.44 -24.71
CA ASN A 393 8.92 -25.15 -24.54
C ASN A 393 8.60 -25.41 -23.05
N ASP A 394 9.56 -25.89 -22.26
CA ASP A 394 9.38 -26.10 -20.81
C ASP A 394 9.05 -24.79 -20.09
N THR A 395 9.70 -23.69 -20.46
CA THR A 395 9.42 -22.37 -19.89
C THR A 395 7.98 -21.93 -20.17
N VAL A 396 7.46 -22.17 -21.39
CA VAL A 396 6.07 -21.84 -21.74
C VAL A 396 5.08 -22.64 -20.90
N GLU A 397 5.26 -23.96 -20.78
CA GLU A 397 4.39 -24.81 -19.96
C GLU A 397 4.39 -24.37 -18.49
N ARG A 398 5.59 -24.12 -17.95
CA ARG A 398 5.75 -23.64 -16.58
C ARG A 398 5.17 -22.25 -16.37
N TYR A 399 5.31 -21.34 -17.34
CA TYR A 399 4.74 -19.99 -17.28
C TYR A 399 3.22 -20.04 -17.11
N TYR A 400 2.51 -20.85 -17.89
CA TYR A 400 1.05 -21.00 -17.75
C TYR A 400 0.68 -21.50 -16.36
N ALA A 401 1.32 -22.58 -15.89
CA ALA A 401 1.04 -23.15 -14.58
C ALA A 401 1.25 -22.15 -13.44
N LEU A 402 2.32 -21.35 -13.51
CA LEU A 402 2.63 -20.34 -12.49
C LEU A 402 1.67 -19.15 -12.54
N MET A 403 1.36 -18.64 -13.74
CA MET A 403 0.46 -17.50 -13.91
C MET A 403 -0.98 -17.84 -13.50
N ASP A 404 -1.46 -19.05 -13.79
CA ASP A 404 -2.78 -19.51 -13.34
C ASP A 404 -2.86 -19.76 -11.82
N ALA A 405 -1.73 -20.02 -11.18
CA ALA A 405 -1.61 -20.14 -9.73
C ALA A 405 -1.25 -18.82 -9.01
N TYR A 406 -1.22 -17.69 -9.75
CA TYR A 406 -0.82 -16.37 -9.26
C TYR A 406 0.60 -16.33 -8.65
N ARG A 407 1.51 -17.17 -9.15
CA ARG A 407 2.92 -17.25 -8.77
C ARG A 407 3.78 -16.34 -9.67
N ASN A 408 3.45 -15.04 -9.69
CA ASN A 408 4.03 -14.06 -10.62
C ASN A 408 5.56 -13.92 -10.50
N ALA A 409 6.11 -13.94 -9.29
CA ALA A 409 7.56 -13.87 -9.08
C ALA A 409 8.29 -15.07 -9.69
N ASP A 410 7.77 -16.28 -9.46
CA ASP A 410 8.32 -17.51 -10.03
C ASP A 410 8.17 -17.53 -11.56
N ALA A 411 7.07 -16.98 -12.09
CA ALA A 411 6.87 -16.86 -13.54
C ALA A 411 7.91 -15.90 -14.15
N CYS A 412 8.18 -14.76 -13.50
CA CYS A 412 9.23 -13.83 -13.92
C CYS A 412 10.61 -14.50 -13.89
N GLU A 413 10.93 -15.29 -12.86
CA GLU A 413 12.20 -16.01 -12.76
C GLU A 413 12.35 -17.10 -13.83
N ALA A 414 11.28 -17.85 -14.14
CA ALA A 414 11.29 -18.83 -15.21
C ALA A 414 11.59 -18.18 -16.58
N VAL A 415 10.92 -17.06 -16.88
CA VAL A 415 11.14 -16.29 -18.09
C VAL A 415 12.56 -15.71 -18.14
N MET A 416 13.05 -15.17 -17.03
CA MET A 416 14.42 -14.63 -16.96
C MET A 416 15.49 -15.75 -17.06
N SER A 417 15.19 -16.96 -16.59
CA SER A 417 16.03 -18.14 -16.79
C SER A 417 16.16 -18.53 -18.26
N LEU A 418 15.08 -18.43 -19.05
CA LEU A 418 15.16 -18.61 -20.50
C LEU A 418 16.04 -17.53 -21.15
N ALA A 419 15.91 -16.27 -20.73
CA ALA A 419 16.78 -15.19 -21.23
C ALA A 419 18.26 -15.42 -20.90
N LYS A 420 18.57 -15.93 -19.70
CA LYS A 420 19.92 -16.36 -19.30
C LYS A 420 20.41 -17.54 -20.18
N ARG A 421 19.56 -18.52 -20.47
CA ARG A 421 19.87 -19.64 -21.38
C ARG A 421 20.18 -19.18 -22.81
N CYS A 422 19.46 -18.17 -23.31
CA CYS A 422 19.71 -17.56 -24.61
C CYS A 422 21.07 -16.85 -24.66
N ASN A 423 21.43 -16.09 -23.61
CA ASN A 423 22.76 -15.49 -23.50
C ASN A 423 23.86 -16.57 -23.49
N LYS A 424 23.67 -17.65 -22.73
CA LYS A 424 24.59 -18.80 -22.74
C LYS A 424 24.70 -19.45 -24.13
N TYR A 425 23.58 -19.55 -24.86
CA TYR A 425 23.56 -20.09 -26.23
C TYR A 425 24.41 -19.23 -27.19
N ILE A 426 24.39 -17.90 -27.02
CA ILE A 426 25.30 -17.00 -27.78
C ILE A 426 26.76 -17.32 -27.47
N ASP A 427 27.10 -17.59 -26.21
CA ASP A 427 28.48 -17.90 -25.82
C ASP A 427 28.92 -19.28 -26.34
N GLU A 428 28.04 -20.28 -26.28
CA GLU A 428 28.27 -21.65 -26.79
C GLU A 428 28.44 -21.67 -28.31
N THR A 429 27.65 -20.90 -29.04
CA THR A 429 27.66 -20.88 -30.51
C THR A 429 28.67 -19.90 -31.10
N ALA A 430 29.09 -18.88 -30.33
CA ALA A 430 29.98 -17.81 -30.74
C ALA A 430 29.66 -17.27 -32.16
N PRO A 431 28.51 -16.60 -32.40
CA PRO A 431 28.07 -16.19 -33.74
C PRO A 431 29.11 -15.38 -34.54
N TRP A 432 29.94 -14.59 -33.85
CA TRP A 432 31.04 -13.84 -34.47
C TRP A 432 32.17 -14.71 -35.03
N ALA A 433 32.34 -15.93 -34.53
CA ALA A 433 33.28 -16.90 -35.07
C ALA A 433 32.65 -17.64 -36.25
N LEU A 434 31.38 -18.06 -36.14
CA LEU A 434 30.64 -18.68 -37.23
C LEU A 434 30.56 -17.77 -38.46
N ALA A 435 30.40 -16.46 -38.26
CA ALA A 435 30.33 -15.46 -39.34
C ALA A 435 31.62 -15.34 -40.17
N LYS A 436 32.75 -15.89 -39.70
CA LYS A 436 34.03 -15.88 -40.43
C LYS A 436 34.21 -17.10 -41.34
N ASP A 437 33.36 -18.11 -41.23
CA ASP A 437 33.42 -19.36 -42.01
C ASP A 437 32.19 -19.46 -42.92
N GLU A 438 32.40 -19.31 -44.23
CA GLU A 438 31.32 -19.33 -45.22
C GLU A 438 30.54 -20.66 -45.21
N ASN A 439 31.18 -21.78 -44.85
CA ASN A 439 30.52 -23.09 -44.78
C ASN A 439 29.54 -23.19 -43.61
N LYS A 440 29.67 -22.32 -42.60
CA LYS A 440 28.81 -22.27 -41.42
C LYS A 440 27.68 -21.25 -41.53
N LYS A 441 27.55 -20.58 -42.67
CA LYS A 441 26.56 -19.50 -42.86
C LYS A 441 25.12 -19.96 -42.60
N ALA A 442 24.72 -21.14 -43.08
CA ALA A 442 23.38 -21.67 -42.85
C ALA A 442 23.12 -21.98 -41.37
N TYR A 443 24.11 -22.53 -40.67
CA TYR A 443 24.02 -22.78 -39.23
C TYR A 443 23.93 -21.47 -38.43
N LEU A 444 24.75 -20.46 -38.77
CA LEU A 444 24.66 -19.13 -38.17
C LEU A 444 23.28 -18.50 -38.36
N GLU A 445 22.65 -18.66 -39.54
CA GLU A 445 21.30 -18.18 -39.78
C GLU A 445 20.29 -18.82 -38.80
N ASN A 446 20.38 -20.14 -38.62
CA ASN A 446 19.55 -20.89 -37.68
C ASN A 446 19.77 -20.45 -36.21
N VAL A 447 21.03 -20.23 -35.82
CA VAL A 447 21.39 -19.73 -34.47
C VAL A 447 20.71 -18.39 -34.20
N LEU A 448 20.76 -17.45 -35.15
CA LEU A 448 20.12 -16.14 -35.00
C LEU A 448 18.60 -16.27 -35.02
N TYR A 449 18.03 -17.11 -35.89
CA TYR A 449 16.60 -17.40 -35.89
C TYR A 449 16.12 -17.93 -34.52
N ASN A 450 16.83 -18.91 -33.93
CA ASN A 450 16.48 -19.48 -32.64
C ASN A 450 16.48 -18.41 -31.53
N LEU A 451 17.46 -17.51 -31.54
CA LEU A 451 17.53 -16.38 -30.60
C LEU A 451 16.35 -15.43 -30.76
N LEU A 452 16.00 -15.04 -32.00
CA LEU A 452 14.87 -14.15 -32.26
C LEU A 452 13.53 -14.79 -31.85
N GLU A 453 13.38 -16.10 -32.08
CA GLU A 453 12.18 -16.83 -31.67
C GLU A 453 12.06 -16.92 -30.14
N CYS A 454 13.17 -17.17 -29.43
CA CYS A 454 13.16 -17.07 -27.97
C CYS A 454 12.85 -15.65 -27.48
N ILE A 455 13.42 -14.61 -28.10
CA ILE A 455 13.13 -13.21 -27.76
C ILE A 455 11.66 -12.88 -27.98
N ARG A 456 11.02 -13.42 -29.03
CA ARG A 456 9.59 -13.28 -29.26
C ARG A 456 8.79 -13.87 -28.11
N LEU A 457 9.09 -15.11 -27.71
CA LEU A 457 8.45 -15.77 -26.56
C LEU A 457 8.64 -14.97 -25.26
N LEU A 458 9.86 -14.49 -25.00
CA LEU A 458 10.16 -13.63 -23.84
C LEU A 458 9.30 -12.36 -23.86
N GLY A 459 9.21 -11.66 -25.01
CA GLY A 459 8.39 -10.48 -25.18
C GLY A 459 6.90 -10.74 -24.90
N VAL A 460 6.36 -11.85 -25.41
CA VAL A 460 4.95 -12.24 -25.19
C VAL A 460 4.70 -12.56 -23.72
N MET A 461 5.52 -13.42 -23.09
CA MET A 461 5.37 -13.81 -21.67
C MET A 461 5.54 -12.62 -20.71
N LEU A 462 6.36 -11.64 -21.07
CA LEU A 462 6.59 -10.43 -20.27
C LEU A 462 5.56 -9.32 -20.54
N SER A 463 4.73 -9.42 -21.57
CA SER A 463 3.74 -8.38 -21.92
C SER A 463 2.73 -8.03 -20.80
N PRO A 464 2.33 -8.95 -19.89
CA PRO A 464 1.51 -8.57 -18.73
C PRO A 464 2.29 -7.81 -17.65
N VAL A 465 3.62 -7.96 -17.61
CA VAL A 465 4.52 -7.43 -16.57
C VAL A 465 5.12 -6.08 -17.00
N ILE A 466 5.70 -6.02 -18.20
CA ILE A 466 6.39 -4.86 -18.78
C ILE A 466 5.81 -4.50 -20.16
N PRO A 467 4.57 -3.97 -20.21
CA PRO A 467 3.82 -3.83 -21.45
C PRO A 467 4.51 -2.97 -22.52
N GLU A 468 5.19 -1.88 -22.15
CA GLU A 468 5.82 -0.97 -23.13
C GLU A 468 7.10 -1.57 -23.72
N SER A 469 7.90 -2.23 -22.89
CA SER A 469 9.15 -2.89 -23.26
C SER A 469 8.87 -4.14 -24.09
N ALA A 470 7.83 -4.90 -23.74
CA ALA A 470 7.34 -6.01 -24.56
C ALA A 470 6.88 -5.54 -25.95
N ALA A 471 6.14 -4.43 -26.01
CA ALA A 471 5.75 -3.82 -27.29
C ALA A 471 6.98 -3.32 -28.09
N SER A 472 7.99 -2.77 -27.41
CA SER A 472 9.27 -2.38 -28.03
C SER A 472 10.02 -3.59 -28.60
N ILE A 473 10.04 -4.71 -27.88
CA ILE A 473 10.61 -5.98 -28.38
C ILE A 473 9.87 -6.42 -29.66
N ALA A 474 8.54 -6.48 -29.63
CA ALA A 474 7.73 -6.86 -30.79
C ALA A 474 7.97 -5.95 -32.00
N LYS A 475 8.08 -4.63 -31.76
CA LYS A 475 8.41 -3.64 -32.80
C LYS A 475 9.80 -3.88 -33.41
N GLN A 476 10.82 -4.12 -32.58
CA GLN A 476 12.18 -4.37 -33.07
C GLN A 476 12.28 -5.72 -33.80
N LEU A 477 11.48 -6.73 -33.42
CA LEU A 477 11.34 -7.99 -34.18
C LEU A 477 10.49 -7.85 -35.45
N CYS A 478 9.74 -6.75 -35.59
CA CYS A 478 8.69 -6.55 -36.60
C CYS A 478 7.71 -7.72 -36.68
N SER A 479 7.32 -8.26 -35.53
CA SER A 479 6.38 -9.38 -35.41
C SER A 479 5.36 -9.08 -34.33
N ASP A 480 4.08 -9.20 -34.68
CA ASP A 480 2.92 -9.14 -33.78
C ASP A 480 2.44 -10.53 -33.34
N ASN A 481 3.09 -11.60 -33.80
CA ASN A 481 2.73 -12.97 -33.43
C ASN A 481 2.89 -13.20 -31.91
N SER A 482 1.74 -13.39 -31.25
CA SER A 482 1.62 -13.61 -29.82
C SER A 482 1.46 -15.08 -29.41
N GLU A 483 1.68 -16.03 -30.33
CA GLU A 483 1.54 -17.46 -30.02
C GLU A 483 2.70 -17.92 -29.14
N LEU A 484 2.41 -18.46 -27.96
CA LEU A 484 3.42 -19.05 -27.07
C LEU A 484 3.77 -20.47 -27.52
N ALA A 485 4.37 -20.59 -28.71
CA ALA A 485 4.89 -21.83 -29.26
C ALA A 485 6.20 -21.56 -29.99
N PHE A 486 7.24 -22.37 -29.75
CA PHE A 486 8.51 -22.19 -30.44
C PHE A 486 8.37 -22.51 -31.93
N GLY A 487 8.82 -21.56 -32.76
CA GLY A 487 8.77 -21.63 -34.21
C GLY A 487 7.42 -21.24 -34.82
N ALA A 488 6.62 -20.44 -34.10
CA ALA A 488 5.37 -19.90 -34.64
C ALA A 488 5.60 -18.90 -35.80
N VAL A 489 6.79 -18.29 -35.86
CA VAL A 489 7.23 -17.43 -36.95
C VAL A 489 8.27 -18.19 -37.78
N SER A 490 8.08 -18.31 -39.10
CA SER A 490 8.98 -19.09 -39.97
C SER A 490 10.18 -18.28 -40.51
N GLU A 491 10.04 -16.96 -40.59
CA GLU A 491 11.09 -16.02 -40.95
C GLU A 491 10.94 -14.71 -40.17
N PHE A 492 12.07 -14.11 -39.79
CA PHE A 492 12.10 -12.78 -39.20
C PHE A 492 12.68 -11.78 -40.20
N THR A 493 12.10 -10.58 -40.22
CA THR A 493 12.73 -9.38 -40.79
C THR A 493 12.78 -8.34 -39.68
N VAL A 494 13.93 -8.17 -39.03
CA VAL A 494 14.05 -7.29 -37.85
C VAL A 494 14.26 -5.83 -38.24
N GLY A 495 13.90 -4.93 -37.33
CA GLY A 495 14.15 -3.50 -37.44
C GLY A 495 15.53 -3.10 -36.90
N GLU A 496 15.69 -1.82 -36.60
CA GLU A 496 16.91 -1.30 -35.98
C GLU A 496 16.96 -1.63 -34.48
N PRO A 497 18.12 -2.06 -33.94
CA PRO A 497 18.26 -2.34 -32.52
C PRO A 497 18.23 -1.05 -31.71
N SER A 498 17.39 -1.01 -30.68
CA SER A 498 17.31 0.09 -29.72
C SER A 498 17.46 -0.42 -28.28
N PRO A 499 18.29 0.21 -27.42
CA PRO A 499 18.41 -0.18 -26.02
C PRO A 499 17.06 -0.12 -25.31
N LEU A 500 16.67 -1.22 -24.63
CA LEU A 500 15.43 -1.27 -23.83
C LEU A 500 15.61 -0.63 -22.46
N PHE A 501 16.74 -0.91 -21.82
CA PHE A 501 17.04 -0.49 -20.46
C PHE A 501 18.50 -0.03 -20.39
N ALA A 502 18.72 1.22 -20.01
CA ALA A 502 20.05 1.75 -19.77
C ALA A 502 20.53 1.33 -18.37
N ARG A 503 21.75 0.78 -18.27
CA ARG A 503 22.32 0.38 -16.98
C ARG A 503 22.40 1.59 -16.03
N LEU A 504 22.01 1.38 -14.78
CA LEU A 504 22.06 2.37 -13.72
C LEU A 504 23.38 2.27 -12.95
N ASP A 505 23.94 3.42 -12.62
CA ASP A 505 25.05 3.53 -11.68
C ASP A 505 24.49 3.62 -10.26
N LEU A 506 24.79 2.61 -9.44
CA LEU A 506 24.24 2.51 -8.09
C LEU A 506 24.70 3.68 -7.20
N GLU A 507 25.99 4.02 -7.22
CA GLU A 507 26.53 5.08 -6.37
C GLU A 507 25.90 6.43 -6.74
N LYS A 508 25.78 6.70 -8.05
CA LYS A 508 25.13 7.92 -8.54
C LYS A 508 23.66 7.99 -8.14
N VAL A 509 22.91 6.90 -8.31
CA VAL A 509 21.48 6.85 -7.96
C VAL A 509 21.29 7.09 -6.46
N MET A 510 22.11 6.45 -5.61
CA MET A 510 22.02 6.63 -4.17
C MET A 510 22.34 8.07 -3.74
N ALA A 511 23.38 8.68 -4.32
CA ALA A 511 23.73 10.08 -4.05
C ALA A 511 22.59 11.05 -4.44
N GLU A 512 21.91 10.82 -5.56
CA GLU A 512 20.76 11.63 -5.97
C GLU A 512 19.58 11.50 -4.99
N ILE A 513 19.30 10.28 -4.51
CA ILE A 513 18.23 10.03 -3.54
C ILE A 513 18.54 10.69 -2.19
N GLU A 514 19.78 10.61 -1.71
CA GLU A 514 20.22 11.28 -0.48
C GLU A 514 20.07 12.80 -0.59
N ALA A 515 20.53 13.38 -1.71
CA ALA A 515 20.39 14.82 -1.97
C ALA A 515 18.91 15.27 -2.01
N GLU A 516 18.01 14.47 -2.59
CA GLU A 516 16.58 14.73 -2.60
C GLU A 516 15.97 14.66 -1.20
N LYS A 517 16.34 13.66 -0.40
CA LYS A 517 15.91 13.53 0.99
C LYS A 517 16.36 14.73 1.83
N GLU A 518 17.61 15.16 1.70
CA GLU A 518 18.12 16.35 2.39
C GLU A 518 17.38 17.62 1.97
N LYS A 519 17.10 17.78 0.67
CA LYS A 519 16.34 18.93 0.17
C LYS A 519 14.90 18.93 0.68
N ALA A 520 14.26 17.78 0.72
CA ALA A 520 12.90 17.63 1.27
C ALA A 520 12.88 17.95 2.77
N ALA A 521 13.85 17.48 3.54
CA ALA A 521 13.98 17.79 4.97
C ALA A 521 14.17 19.29 5.24
N LYS A 522 15.03 19.96 4.45
CA LYS A 522 15.23 21.43 4.54
C LYS A 522 13.95 22.20 4.21
N THR A 523 13.19 21.76 3.22
CA THR A 523 11.93 22.42 2.81
C THR A 523 10.84 22.26 3.88
N ALA A 524 10.68 21.05 4.42
CA ALA A 524 9.72 20.78 5.51
C ALA A 524 10.05 21.57 6.79
N SER A 525 11.34 21.78 7.09
CA SER A 525 11.76 22.61 8.23
C SER A 525 11.45 24.11 8.02
N ALA A 526 11.48 24.59 6.78
CA ALA A 526 11.17 25.99 6.46
C ALA A 526 9.67 26.29 6.56
N GLU A 527 8.80 25.37 6.12
CA GLU A 527 7.34 25.56 6.21
C GLU A 527 6.83 25.64 7.65
N ASN A 528 7.39 24.85 8.58
CA ASN A 528 7.00 24.88 9.99
C ASN A 528 7.32 26.21 10.69
N VAL A 529 8.31 26.96 10.21
CA VAL A 529 8.67 28.28 10.78
C VAL A 529 7.73 29.38 10.26
N VAL A 530 7.16 29.22 9.08
CA VAL A 530 6.27 30.21 8.44
C VAL A 530 4.84 30.14 9.00
N THR A 531 4.44 29.02 9.62
CA THR A 531 3.06 28.78 10.12
C THR A 531 2.78 29.23 11.56
N MET A 532 3.65 30.01 12.21
CA MET A 532 3.31 30.58 13.52
C MET A 532 2.42 31.82 13.37
N GLU A 533 1.28 31.85 14.08
CA GLU A 533 0.51 33.08 14.25
C GLU A 533 1.42 34.17 14.86
N GLN A 534 1.51 35.32 14.18
CA GLN A 534 2.31 36.43 14.67
C GLN A 534 1.60 37.07 15.87
N ILE A 535 2.25 37.06 17.04
CA ILE A 535 1.76 37.78 18.22
C ILE A 535 2.33 39.20 18.26
N GLY A 536 1.60 40.14 18.87
CA GLY A 536 2.09 41.49 19.12
C GLY A 536 3.08 41.54 20.28
N ILE A 537 3.93 42.58 20.34
CA ILE A 537 4.85 42.79 21.47
C ILE A 537 4.13 42.94 22.82
N GLU A 538 2.88 43.41 22.79
CA GLU A 538 1.98 43.51 23.95
C GLU A 538 1.71 42.14 24.59
N ASP A 539 1.63 41.07 23.79
CA ASP A 539 1.39 39.72 24.29
C ASP A 539 2.63 39.14 24.94
N PHE A 540 3.81 39.41 24.38
CA PHE A 540 5.09 39.07 25.01
C PHE A 540 5.30 39.85 26.33
N ALA A 541 4.93 41.14 26.36
CA ALA A 541 5.06 41.99 27.55
C ALA A 541 4.22 41.51 28.74
N LYS A 542 3.15 40.75 28.51
CA LYS A 542 2.33 40.12 29.56
C LYS A 542 3.03 38.98 30.28
N ILE A 543 4.12 38.42 29.73
CA ILE A 543 4.82 37.26 30.28
C ILE A 543 5.96 37.73 31.18
N GLU A 544 5.97 37.30 32.44
CA GLU A 544 7.09 37.55 33.35
C GLU A 544 8.07 36.37 33.33
N LEU A 545 9.13 36.49 32.54
CA LEU A 545 10.25 35.55 32.55
C LEU A 545 11.29 35.95 33.61
N ARG A 546 11.67 35.01 34.47
CA ARG A 546 12.68 35.22 35.52
C ARG A 546 13.70 34.10 35.54
N ALA A 547 14.92 34.42 35.94
CA ALA A 547 15.92 33.42 36.31
C ALA A 547 15.53 32.82 37.68
N ALA A 548 15.51 31.50 37.79
CA ALA A 548 15.25 30.80 39.03
C ALA A 548 16.22 29.65 39.24
N LYS A 549 16.77 29.53 40.45
CA LYS A 549 17.71 28.47 40.80
C LYS A 549 16.95 27.24 41.28
N ILE A 550 17.30 26.06 40.78
CA ILE A 550 16.72 24.79 41.21
C ILE A 550 17.37 24.41 42.54
N ILE A 551 16.64 24.54 43.64
CA ILE A 551 17.09 24.20 45.00
C ILE A 551 16.96 22.70 45.25
N ALA A 552 15.85 22.12 44.79
CA ALA A 552 15.58 20.70 44.94
C ALA A 552 14.83 20.18 43.71
N CYS A 553 15.06 18.92 43.37
CA CYS A 553 14.31 18.23 42.34
C CYS A 553 13.98 16.81 42.86
N GLU A 554 12.74 16.37 42.69
CA GLU A 554 12.31 15.03 43.09
C GLU A 554 11.29 14.44 42.10
N PRO A 555 11.30 13.12 41.86
CA PRO A 555 10.28 12.47 41.04
C PRO A 555 8.90 12.55 41.70
N ILE A 556 7.85 12.75 40.91
CA ILE A 556 6.48 12.71 41.43
C ILE A 556 6.01 11.25 41.46
N ALA A 557 5.77 10.69 42.66
CA ALA A 557 5.43 9.27 42.85
C ALA A 557 4.23 8.77 42.03
N LYS A 558 3.29 9.66 41.68
CA LYS A 558 2.11 9.35 40.86
C LYS A 558 2.27 9.61 39.35
N ALA A 559 3.46 10.03 38.88
CA ALA A 559 3.69 10.39 37.49
C ALA A 559 5.13 10.11 37.02
N LYS A 560 5.31 9.07 36.19
CA LYS A 560 6.62 8.69 35.62
C LYS A 560 7.24 9.72 34.66
N LYS A 561 6.45 10.71 34.23
CA LYS A 561 6.88 11.75 33.27
C LYS A 561 7.21 13.10 33.94
N LEU A 562 6.90 13.27 35.23
CA LEU A 562 7.03 14.57 35.89
C LEU A 562 8.12 14.59 36.96
N LEU A 563 8.90 15.66 36.97
CA LEU A 563 9.75 16.06 38.10
C LEU A 563 9.10 17.25 38.81
N LYS A 564 9.18 17.25 40.14
CA LYS A 564 8.84 18.40 40.97
C LYS A 564 10.12 19.16 41.26
N LEU A 565 10.19 20.39 40.75
CA LEU A 565 11.27 21.32 40.98
C LEU A 565 10.86 22.33 42.05
N THR A 566 11.69 22.48 43.07
CA THR A 566 11.63 23.58 44.04
C THR A 566 12.62 24.64 43.60
N LEU A 567 12.11 25.82 43.27
CA LEU A 567 12.84 26.92 42.65
C LEU A 567 12.96 28.11 43.61
N ASP A 568 14.14 28.73 43.63
CA ASP A 568 14.36 30.08 44.16
C ASP A 568 14.27 31.07 43.00
N ASP A 569 13.17 31.83 42.94
CA ASP A 569 12.93 32.88 41.95
C ASP A 569 13.27 34.29 42.48
N GLY A 570 14.03 34.38 43.58
CA GLY A 570 14.42 35.64 44.21
C GLY A 570 13.28 36.35 44.96
N SER A 571 12.08 35.75 45.06
CA SER A 571 10.94 36.32 45.80
C SER A 571 11.02 36.11 47.32
N GLY A 572 12.02 35.35 47.80
CA GLY A 572 12.15 34.95 49.20
C GLY A 572 11.19 33.83 49.62
N LYS A 573 10.44 33.25 48.67
CA LYS A 573 9.61 32.05 48.87
C LYS A 573 10.01 30.97 47.90
N GLU A 574 9.96 29.72 48.35
CA GLU A 574 10.16 28.57 47.47
C GLU A 574 8.97 28.44 46.51
N ARG A 575 9.26 28.36 45.21
CA ARG A 575 8.26 28.13 44.16
C ARG A 575 8.33 26.68 43.71
N THR A 576 7.17 26.01 43.64
CA THR A 576 7.10 24.65 43.09
C THR A 576 6.68 24.69 41.62
N VAL A 577 7.41 23.99 40.76
CA VAL A 577 7.06 23.75 39.35
C VAL A 577 7.12 22.25 39.06
N ALA A 578 6.05 21.70 38.51
CA ALA A 578 6.04 20.33 38.00
C ALA A 578 6.31 20.36 36.49
N SER A 579 7.39 19.71 36.04
CA SER A 579 7.82 19.74 34.64
C SER A 579 7.90 18.34 34.03
N GLY A 580 7.50 18.22 32.76
CA GLY A 580 7.40 16.98 31.98
C GLY A 580 8.72 16.38 31.50
N ILE A 581 9.82 16.62 32.22
CA ILE A 581 11.18 16.34 31.77
C ILE A 581 11.80 15.08 32.40
N ALA A 582 11.04 14.29 33.16
CA ALA A 582 11.56 13.12 33.89
C ALA A 582 12.12 12.01 32.99
N LYS A 583 11.74 11.99 31.71
CA LYS A 583 12.28 11.06 30.71
C LYS A 583 13.71 11.44 30.29
N TYR A 584 14.06 12.72 30.40
CA TYR A 584 15.27 13.31 29.82
C TYR A 584 16.33 13.68 30.85
N TYR A 585 15.90 13.97 32.08
CA TYR A 585 16.78 14.38 33.17
C TYR A 585 16.49 13.59 34.44
N LYS A 586 17.55 13.24 35.15
CA LYS A 586 17.49 12.77 36.54
C LYS A 586 17.51 13.98 37.49
N PRO A 587 16.91 13.88 38.69
CA PRO A 587 16.87 14.99 39.64
C PRO A 587 18.23 15.60 40.00
N GLU A 588 19.28 14.78 40.03
CA GLU A 588 20.64 15.17 40.36
C GLU A 588 21.29 16.02 39.24
N GLU A 589 20.83 15.88 38.01
CA GLU A 589 21.33 16.62 36.83
C GLU A 589 20.73 18.02 36.72
N LEU A 590 19.71 18.33 37.53
CA LEU A 590 18.98 19.61 37.50
C LEU A 590 19.26 20.47 38.73
N THR A 591 19.47 19.84 39.88
CA THR A 591 19.65 20.54 41.15
C THR A 591 20.92 21.39 41.12
N GLY A 592 20.81 22.68 41.48
CA GLY A 592 21.92 23.64 41.49
C GLY A 592 21.99 24.53 40.25
N HIS A 593 21.38 24.11 39.13
CA HIS A 593 21.33 24.92 37.91
C HIS A 593 20.33 26.08 38.01
N THR A 594 20.56 27.12 37.20
CA THR A 594 19.64 28.25 37.03
C THR A 594 18.88 28.10 35.72
N VAL A 595 17.57 28.23 35.75
CA VAL A 595 16.66 28.07 34.60
C VAL A 595 15.79 29.30 34.40
N ILE A 596 15.21 29.43 33.21
CA ILE A 596 14.19 30.46 32.94
C ILE A 596 12.83 29.90 33.34
N VAL A 597 12.11 30.62 34.20
CA VAL A 597 10.73 30.32 34.61
C VAL A 597 9.77 31.42 34.17
N VAL A 598 8.59 31.02 33.69
CA VAL A 598 7.44 31.91 33.55
C VAL A 598 6.80 32.06 34.93
N ALA A 599 7.05 33.19 35.59
CA ALA A 599 6.76 33.41 37.00
C ALA A 599 5.30 33.83 37.29
N ASN A 600 4.61 34.41 36.30
CA ASN A 600 3.26 34.95 36.43
C ASN A 600 2.14 34.05 35.86
N LEU A 601 2.42 32.76 35.66
CA LEU A 601 1.38 31.78 35.34
C LEU A 601 0.48 31.51 36.56
N LYS A 602 -0.81 31.32 36.29
CA LYS A 602 -1.77 30.88 37.31
C LYS A 602 -1.38 29.47 37.80
N PRO A 603 -1.39 29.20 39.12
CA PRO A 603 -1.10 27.87 39.64
C PRO A 603 -2.03 26.80 39.06
N ALA A 604 -1.48 25.63 38.74
CA ALA A 604 -2.21 24.49 38.22
C ALA A 604 -1.83 23.21 38.98
N LYS A 605 -2.82 22.37 39.30
CA LYS A 605 -2.57 21.12 40.04
C LYS A 605 -2.26 19.98 39.08
N LEU A 606 -1.02 19.51 39.09
CA LEU A 606 -0.51 18.42 38.25
C LEU A 606 -0.17 17.21 39.13
N CYS A 607 -0.89 16.10 38.93
CA CYS A 607 -0.69 14.84 39.65
C CYS A 607 -0.62 14.97 41.19
N GLY A 608 -1.36 15.93 41.75
CA GLY A 608 -1.41 16.20 43.19
C GLY A 608 -0.44 17.28 43.68
N VAL A 609 0.46 17.78 42.83
CA VAL A 609 1.40 18.88 43.11
C VAL A 609 0.86 20.17 42.52
N GLU A 610 0.85 21.25 43.29
CA GLU A 610 0.50 22.59 42.79
C GLU A 610 1.73 23.20 42.10
N SER A 611 1.65 23.35 40.77
CA SER A 611 2.70 23.94 39.92
C SER A 611 2.39 25.41 39.68
N SER A 612 3.25 26.27 40.20
CA SER A 612 3.11 27.73 40.15
C SER A 612 4.13 28.34 39.19
N GLY A 613 4.15 27.87 37.94
CA GLY A 613 5.08 28.34 36.92
C GLY A 613 5.37 27.27 35.87
N MET A 614 6.19 27.64 34.88
CA MET A 614 6.66 26.75 33.83
C MET A 614 8.11 27.08 33.49
N ILE A 615 8.98 26.08 33.42
CA ILE A 615 10.37 26.26 32.96
C ILE A 615 10.43 26.16 31.43
N LEU A 616 11.39 26.84 30.81
CA LEU A 616 11.59 26.75 29.36
C LEU A 616 12.50 25.57 29.00
N ALA A 617 12.06 24.80 28.00
CA ALA A 617 12.81 23.72 27.39
C ALA A 617 12.58 23.74 25.87
N ALA A 618 13.56 23.27 25.10
CA ALA A 618 13.51 23.18 23.65
C ALA A 618 13.26 21.73 23.21
N ASP A 619 12.32 21.55 22.26
CA ASP A 619 12.14 20.30 21.52
C ASP A 619 13.14 20.28 20.35
N CYS A 620 14.08 19.34 20.33
CA CYS A 620 15.18 19.34 19.36
C CYS A 620 15.00 18.34 18.20
N ALA A 621 14.45 17.15 18.47
CA ALA A 621 14.13 16.08 17.50
C ALA A 621 12.99 15.20 18.06
N GLU A 622 12.47 14.23 17.29
CA GLU A 622 11.46 13.27 17.82
C GLU A 622 11.98 12.64 19.11
N ASP A 623 11.33 12.94 20.24
CA ASP A 623 11.61 12.40 21.57
C ASP A 623 12.93 12.90 22.26
N ASP A 624 13.43 14.13 21.97
CA ASP A 624 14.51 14.78 22.76
C ASP A 624 14.13 16.21 23.21
N VAL A 625 14.26 16.48 24.51
CA VAL A 625 13.94 17.78 25.14
C VAL A 625 15.14 18.28 25.94
N LYS A 626 15.54 19.54 25.71
CA LYS A 626 16.63 20.20 26.45
C LYS A 626 16.14 21.35 27.31
N VAL A 627 16.39 21.29 28.62
CA VAL A 627 16.13 22.42 29.52
C VAL A 627 17.12 23.55 29.24
N LEU A 628 16.62 24.78 29.18
CA LEU A 628 17.46 25.95 28.96
C LEU A 628 18.10 26.41 30.28
N PHE A 629 19.40 26.16 30.42
CA PHE A 629 20.18 26.61 31.57
C PHE A 629 20.82 27.97 31.32
N ILE A 630 20.76 28.84 32.32
CA ILE A 630 21.34 30.19 32.34
C ILE A 630 22.16 30.37 33.61
N ASP A 631 23.07 29.42 33.86
CA ASP A 631 23.91 29.43 35.06
C ASP A 631 24.71 30.74 35.19
N ASN A 632 24.98 31.12 36.43
CA ASN A 632 25.61 32.40 36.81
C ASN A 632 24.72 33.65 36.67
N VAL A 633 23.45 33.50 36.30
CA VAL A 633 22.46 34.59 36.42
C VAL A 633 21.84 34.57 37.83
N PRO A 634 21.81 35.70 38.56
CA PRO A 634 21.22 35.75 39.89
C PRO A 634 19.72 35.39 39.88
N ALA A 635 19.27 34.60 40.87
CA ALA A 635 17.86 34.28 41.06
C ALA A 635 17.01 35.57 41.18
N GLY A 636 15.86 35.58 40.50
CA GLY A 636 14.94 36.71 40.43
C GLY A 636 15.24 37.76 39.35
N SER A 637 16.35 37.62 38.62
CA SER A 637 16.66 38.47 37.47
C SER A 637 15.56 38.37 36.41
N LYS A 638 15.04 39.51 35.94
CA LYS A 638 14.05 39.57 34.87
C LYS A 638 14.73 39.30 33.52
N ILE A 639 14.21 38.33 32.77
CA ILE A 639 14.63 38.04 31.39
C ILE A 639 13.83 38.97 30.46
N ARG A 640 14.50 39.59 29.50
CA ARG A 640 13.91 40.57 28.57
C ARG A 640 14.13 40.16 27.14
#